data_AF-A0A964U2Z7-F1
#
_entry.id   AF-A0A964U2Z7-F1
#
_cell.length_a   1.000
_cell.length_b   1.000
_cell.length_c   1.000
_cell.angle_alpha   90.00
_cell.angle_beta   90.00
_cell.angle_gamma   90.00
#
_symmetry.space_group_name_H-M   'P 1'
#
loop_
_entity.id
_entity.type
_entity.pdbx_description
1 polymer ?
#
loop_
_entity_poly.entity_id
_entity_poly.type
_entity_poly.pdbx_seq_one_letter_code
_entity_poly.pdbx_strand_id
1 'polypeptide(L)'
;MSDQANPTPARTDAPQAPAEVFGLLGDLEQRLSDLKKWQSESERHAAEVEQQAREAEHRRQEAEQLTQQVDQQRQALDAQRQQLEADRDQLQQQQQELEQQRVELTRQRESLAERRQQVESGEAKLGEQHEALDATRQQLAEQSAKLDEAWAGYREKQSALQQRGQELDQRQADLDAREVQLEDRERALEQSQQQLDEQKEELEDTRRGLEERAQELSQHEQHLTEQREALDRARDEVDQSRQGFEAQQAELDQAKQAVADQRQKLEKQRIDLNLREETLKVQQQKLDEARESLAEQASRLPEDAEHQGQAFEAKQAELQEQQAQLDQQRQELDAARAKLEAREQALGEQAQSLSQREQQAADRDAECRTREEALEQLEAELAQRRSELEQSEQRDHAEFEQQKQALQTRINELEQQVEKLNHQLKDQVAAVSSESAGQLELIQKKQAELDKKREELRQQLETNKAQVQNEQEQIRKRSAELDQAATEIEQQREKYQRRKQQLVEAVDQLDKRRAKLSKYKRALKAQREKLSHEAVRVQSSGQQYEGLEKERQMLAEVKKFLETSEAEMVARWATHKAATIVVAAVLILMLMGGFSYLVGQKAVKPVWQSSMTLELPNPGDEFETAPGAWLANYFNSTLLGEAVLAETLNQLDQRGIRLTSSTEALREMFNENLTITGTPKRLEISYQSAAKDQVVPVLEAYSRAVLGYQMARDRAVGGEQTTRLVQSPARNAEPVNDVQTQRLQIAGTTMGIFVGAAVVLFVLARLMLARSKRVFDAQAMPALQTLDKPGTWSPIGAAPKD
;
A
#
# COMPACT_ATOMS: atom_id res chain seq x y z
N MET A 1 118.60 -35.37 -85.08
CA MET A 1 119.69 -34.51 -84.57
C MET A 1 119.05 -33.25 -83.98
N SER A 2 119.51 -32.62 -82.89
CA SER A 2 120.76 -32.77 -82.11
C SER A 2 121.30 -34.21 -82.03
N ASP A 3 122.55 -34.50 -82.39
CA ASP A 3 123.63 -33.59 -82.81
C ASP A 3 124.37 -34.05 -84.08
N GLN A 4 125.19 -33.16 -84.62
CA GLN A 4 125.89 -33.23 -85.91
C GLN A 4 126.86 -34.41 -86.05
N ALA A 5 127.22 -34.77 -87.29
CA ALA A 5 128.62 -34.86 -87.78
C ALA A 5 128.80 -35.83 -88.96
N ASN A 6 129.26 -35.28 -90.08
CA ASN A 6 130.19 -35.89 -91.04
C ASN A 6 131.53 -35.13 -90.84
N PRO A 7 132.69 -35.43 -91.48
CA PRO A 7 132.98 -36.47 -92.47
C PRO A 7 134.31 -37.25 -92.24
N THR A 8 134.63 -38.20 -93.13
CA THR A 8 135.90 -38.27 -93.90
C THR A 8 136.00 -39.57 -94.72
N PRO A 9 136.23 -39.50 -96.04
CA PRO A 9 136.87 -40.57 -96.82
C PRO A 9 138.33 -40.20 -97.20
N ALA A 10 139.24 -41.19 -97.16
CA ALA A 10 140.64 -41.05 -97.59
C ALA A 10 141.05 -42.19 -98.55
N ARG A 11 142.22 -42.08 -99.19
CA ARG A 11 142.54 -42.71 -100.49
C ARG A 11 144.00 -43.21 -100.58
N THR A 12 144.20 -44.49 -100.90
CA THR A 12 145.39 -45.19 -101.47
C THR A 12 145.06 -46.71 -101.46
N ASP A 13 145.48 -47.60 -102.37
CA ASP A 13 146.27 -47.48 -103.61
C ASP A 13 145.97 -48.65 -104.59
N ALA A 14 146.59 -48.64 -105.79
CA ALA A 14 146.51 -49.67 -106.84
C ALA A 14 147.62 -50.78 -106.65
N PRO A 15 147.94 -51.74 -107.57
CA PRO A 15 147.63 -51.91 -109.01
C PRO A 15 146.97 -53.30 -109.33
N GLN A 16 146.73 -53.80 -110.56
CA GLN A 16 147.30 -53.60 -111.92
C GLN A 16 146.20 -53.62 -113.04
N ALA A 17 146.61 -53.38 -114.29
CA ALA A 17 145.80 -53.26 -115.53
C ALA A 17 146.32 -54.26 -116.61
N PRO A 18 145.81 -54.34 -117.86
CA PRO A 18 144.69 -53.65 -118.56
C PRO A 18 143.47 -54.62 -118.79
N ALA A 19 142.48 -54.47 -119.69
CA ALA A 19 142.17 -53.57 -120.82
C ALA A 19 140.62 -53.48 -121.01
N GLU A 20 139.98 -52.83 -122.00
CA GLU A 20 140.45 -52.03 -123.15
C GLU A 20 139.49 -50.83 -123.44
N VAL A 21 139.11 -50.53 -124.70
CA VAL A 21 138.44 -49.25 -125.08
C VAL A 21 137.31 -49.43 -126.12
N PHE A 22 136.36 -48.46 -126.11
CA PHE A 22 135.25 -48.20 -127.06
C PHE A 22 133.88 -48.87 -126.82
N GLY A 23 133.11 -48.31 -125.87
CA GLY A 23 131.66 -48.58 -125.73
C GLY A 23 130.82 -47.49 -125.03
N LEU A 24 131.39 -46.33 -124.70
CA LEU A 24 130.86 -45.44 -123.64
C LEU A 24 129.73 -44.48 -124.04
N LEU A 25 129.35 -44.37 -125.32
CA LEU A 25 128.45 -43.28 -125.74
C LEU A 25 126.95 -43.58 -125.56
N GLY A 26 126.52 -44.85 -125.66
CA GLY A 26 125.10 -45.22 -125.53
C GLY A 26 124.58 -45.24 -124.09
N ASP A 27 125.42 -45.64 -123.13
CA ASP A 27 125.04 -45.80 -121.72
C ASP A 27 124.68 -44.46 -121.03
N LEU A 28 125.24 -43.34 -121.53
CA LEU A 28 124.97 -42.00 -121.01
C LEU A 28 123.55 -41.49 -121.32
N GLU A 29 123.02 -41.79 -122.50
CA GLU A 29 121.69 -41.33 -122.92
C GLU A 29 120.58 -42.06 -122.14
N GLN A 30 120.77 -43.36 -121.92
CA GLN A 30 119.84 -44.16 -121.11
C GLN A 30 119.81 -43.70 -119.64
N ARG A 31 120.98 -43.47 -119.02
CA ARG A 31 121.09 -42.90 -117.65
C ARG A 31 120.39 -41.55 -117.51
N LEU A 32 120.47 -40.67 -118.51
CA LEU A 32 119.76 -39.39 -118.50
C LEU A 32 118.24 -39.56 -118.53
N SER A 33 117.74 -40.57 -119.25
CA SER A 33 116.31 -40.88 -119.28
C SER A 33 115.80 -41.39 -117.93
N ASP A 34 116.57 -42.24 -117.26
CA ASP A 34 116.20 -42.83 -115.97
C ASP A 34 116.37 -41.84 -114.81
N LEU A 35 117.39 -40.96 -114.85
CA LEU A 35 117.52 -39.85 -113.90
C LEU A 35 116.31 -38.89 -113.98
N LYS A 36 115.77 -38.68 -115.19
CA LYS A 36 114.62 -37.80 -115.42
C LYS A 36 113.28 -38.44 -115.00
N LYS A 37 113.14 -39.76 -115.14
CA LYS A 37 112.04 -40.53 -114.51
C LYS A 37 112.14 -40.41 -112.99
N TRP A 38 113.30 -40.72 -112.42
CA TRP A 38 113.55 -40.67 -110.98
C TRP A 38 113.31 -39.27 -110.39
N GLN A 39 113.68 -38.21 -111.09
CA GLN A 39 113.32 -36.84 -110.72
C GLN A 39 111.79 -36.67 -110.67
N SER A 40 111.05 -37.08 -111.71
CA SER A 40 109.59 -36.97 -111.73
C SER A 40 108.87 -37.86 -110.71
N GLU A 41 109.49 -38.98 -110.30
CA GLU A 41 109.00 -39.88 -109.25
C GLU A 41 109.32 -39.32 -107.86
N SER A 42 110.50 -38.72 -107.67
CA SER A 42 110.87 -37.99 -106.46
C SER A 42 110.02 -36.73 -106.25
N GLU A 43 109.72 -35.98 -107.31
CA GLU A 43 108.81 -34.83 -107.27
C GLU A 43 107.37 -35.26 -106.94
N ARG A 44 106.92 -36.43 -107.45
CA ARG A 44 105.62 -37.02 -107.07
C ARG A 44 105.59 -37.45 -105.60
N HIS A 45 106.58 -38.21 -105.14
CA HIS A 45 106.64 -38.62 -103.73
C HIS A 45 106.83 -37.43 -102.78
N ALA A 46 107.53 -36.37 -103.19
CA ALA A 46 107.61 -35.13 -102.41
C ALA A 46 106.23 -34.46 -102.28
N ALA A 47 105.48 -34.36 -103.39
CA ALA A 47 104.11 -33.82 -103.36
C ALA A 47 103.12 -34.72 -102.60
N GLU A 48 103.30 -36.05 -102.66
CA GLU A 48 102.51 -37.05 -101.93
C GLU A 48 102.78 -37.01 -100.43
N VAL A 49 104.05 -36.87 -100.01
CA VAL A 49 104.44 -36.64 -98.61
C VAL A 49 103.97 -35.26 -98.13
N GLU A 50 104.03 -34.21 -98.96
CA GLU A 50 103.48 -32.90 -98.60
C GLU A 50 101.94 -32.94 -98.45
N GLN A 51 101.24 -33.70 -99.30
CA GLN A 51 99.81 -33.95 -99.15
C GLN A 51 99.53 -34.71 -97.84
N GLN A 52 100.25 -35.81 -97.56
CA GLN A 52 100.10 -36.56 -96.32
C GLN A 52 100.42 -35.71 -95.07
N ALA A 53 101.39 -34.80 -95.15
CA ALA A 53 101.69 -33.85 -94.08
C ALA A 53 100.51 -32.88 -93.84
N ARG A 54 99.95 -32.29 -94.90
CA ARG A 54 98.76 -31.43 -94.81
C ARG A 54 97.52 -32.19 -94.30
N GLU A 55 97.34 -33.45 -94.68
CA GLU A 55 96.28 -34.33 -94.16
C GLU A 55 96.51 -34.75 -92.70
N ALA A 56 97.76 -34.84 -92.26
CA ALA A 56 98.10 -35.07 -90.85
C ALA A 56 97.89 -33.80 -90.01
N GLU A 57 98.25 -32.62 -90.53
CA GLU A 57 97.95 -31.32 -89.90
C GLU A 57 96.45 -31.06 -89.81
N HIS A 58 95.66 -31.38 -90.85
CA HIS A 58 94.20 -31.29 -90.80
C HIS A 58 93.61 -32.21 -89.73
N ARG A 59 93.99 -33.50 -89.72
CA ARG A 59 93.53 -34.47 -88.70
C ARG A 59 93.99 -34.08 -87.29
N ARG A 60 95.13 -33.42 -87.15
CA ARG A 60 95.60 -32.86 -85.89
C ARG A 60 94.74 -31.67 -85.43
N GLN A 61 94.46 -30.72 -86.31
CA GLN A 61 93.57 -29.59 -86.01
C GLN A 61 92.15 -30.07 -85.66
N GLU A 62 91.66 -31.09 -86.35
CA GLU A 62 90.38 -31.77 -86.07
C GLU A 62 90.39 -32.47 -84.71
N ALA A 63 91.47 -33.19 -84.36
CA ALA A 63 91.64 -33.79 -83.03
C ALA A 63 91.79 -32.75 -81.91
N GLU A 64 92.47 -31.63 -82.16
CA GLU A 64 92.58 -30.51 -81.21
C GLU A 64 91.22 -29.82 -81.01
N GLN A 65 90.41 -29.66 -82.07
CA GLN A 65 89.02 -29.17 -81.99
C GLN A 65 88.09 -30.13 -81.24
N LEU A 66 88.17 -31.44 -81.52
CA LEU A 66 87.39 -32.47 -80.81
C LEU A 66 87.78 -32.53 -79.33
N THR A 67 89.06 -32.36 -79.00
CA THR A 67 89.53 -32.28 -77.62
C THR A 67 88.93 -31.07 -76.91
N GLN A 68 88.95 -29.88 -77.54
CA GLN A 68 88.31 -28.67 -77.01
C GLN A 68 86.79 -28.85 -76.83
N GLN A 69 86.10 -29.56 -77.73
CA GLN A 69 84.68 -29.87 -77.56
C GLN A 69 84.42 -30.83 -76.39
N VAL A 70 85.25 -31.85 -76.21
CA VAL A 70 85.16 -32.79 -75.07
C VAL A 70 85.41 -32.07 -73.74
N ASP A 71 86.39 -31.18 -73.67
CA ASP A 71 86.68 -30.42 -72.45
C ASP A 71 85.60 -29.37 -72.15
N GLN A 72 85.01 -28.73 -73.18
CA GLN A 72 83.81 -27.89 -73.01
C GLN A 72 82.60 -28.69 -72.51
N GLN A 73 82.37 -29.90 -73.04
CA GLN A 73 81.30 -30.79 -72.58
C GLN A 73 81.53 -31.27 -71.14
N ARG A 74 82.78 -31.55 -70.75
CA ARG A 74 83.14 -31.86 -69.35
C ARG A 74 82.84 -30.69 -68.43
N GLN A 75 83.32 -29.48 -68.75
CA GLN A 75 83.04 -28.27 -67.97
C GLN A 75 81.53 -28.00 -67.84
N ALA A 76 80.74 -28.23 -68.90
CA ALA A 76 79.28 -28.11 -68.85
C ALA A 76 78.63 -29.18 -67.95
N LEU A 77 79.09 -30.44 -68.00
CA LEU A 77 78.62 -31.52 -67.14
C LEU A 77 79.02 -31.33 -65.67
N ASP A 78 80.21 -30.80 -65.40
CA ASP A 78 80.68 -30.52 -64.04
C ASP A 78 79.93 -29.33 -63.43
N ALA A 79 79.65 -28.28 -64.22
CA ALA A 79 78.76 -27.20 -63.82
C ALA A 79 77.32 -27.70 -63.57
N GLN A 80 76.79 -28.59 -64.42
CA GLN A 80 75.47 -29.20 -64.21
C GLN A 80 75.43 -30.09 -62.95
N ARG A 81 76.52 -30.80 -62.64
CA ARG A 81 76.67 -31.57 -61.38
C ARG A 81 76.64 -30.65 -60.16
N GLN A 82 77.40 -29.56 -60.19
CA GLN A 82 77.41 -28.56 -59.12
C GLN A 82 76.03 -27.92 -58.92
N GLN A 83 75.30 -27.63 -60.00
CA GLN A 83 73.91 -27.13 -59.90
C GLN A 83 72.98 -28.18 -59.27
N LEU A 84 73.04 -29.44 -59.70
CA LEU A 84 72.20 -30.51 -59.13
C LEU A 84 72.54 -30.84 -57.67
N GLU A 85 73.79 -30.61 -57.25
CA GLU A 85 74.23 -30.73 -55.86
C GLU A 85 73.69 -29.56 -55.01
N ALA A 86 73.76 -28.32 -55.52
CA ALA A 86 73.15 -27.15 -54.88
C ALA A 86 71.61 -27.24 -54.80
N ASP A 87 70.94 -27.67 -55.88
CA ASP A 87 69.49 -27.89 -55.92
C ASP A 87 69.06 -28.97 -54.90
N ARG A 88 69.87 -30.03 -54.76
CA ARG A 88 69.65 -31.08 -53.76
C ARG A 88 69.79 -30.55 -52.34
N ASP A 89 70.84 -29.78 -52.05
CA ASP A 89 71.06 -29.22 -50.72
C ASP A 89 69.96 -28.21 -50.36
N GLN A 90 69.50 -27.40 -51.32
CA GLN A 90 68.35 -26.51 -51.14
C GLN A 90 67.06 -27.31 -50.86
N LEU A 91 66.79 -28.39 -51.59
CA LEU A 91 65.64 -29.27 -51.31
C LEU A 91 65.75 -29.94 -49.93
N GLN A 92 66.96 -30.31 -49.49
CA GLN A 92 67.19 -30.89 -48.16
C GLN A 92 66.95 -29.86 -47.05
N GLN A 93 67.35 -28.60 -47.26
CA GLN A 93 67.04 -27.48 -46.34
C GLN A 93 65.52 -27.24 -46.27
N GLN A 94 64.83 -27.14 -47.41
CA GLN A 94 63.38 -26.96 -47.46
C GLN A 94 62.61 -28.12 -46.79
N GLN A 95 63.09 -29.36 -46.90
CA GLN A 95 62.53 -30.50 -46.16
C GLN A 95 62.70 -30.34 -44.64
N GLN A 96 63.86 -29.89 -44.17
CA GLN A 96 64.11 -29.64 -42.75
C GLN A 96 63.26 -28.48 -42.20
N GLU A 97 63.06 -27.41 -42.97
CA GLU A 97 62.16 -26.31 -42.62
C GLU A 97 60.71 -26.76 -42.53
N LEU A 98 60.22 -27.55 -43.49
CA LEU A 98 58.86 -28.09 -43.47
C LEU A 98 58.63 -29.05 -42.30
N GLU A 99 59.63 -29.84 -41.91
CA GLU A 99 59.53 -30.73 -40.76
C GLU A 99 59.51 -29.94 -39.44
N GLN A 100 60.32 -28.88 -39.31
CA GLN A 100 60.26 -27.95 -38.18
C GLN A 100 58.89 -27.24 -38.09
N GLN A 101 58.34 -26.77 -39.21
CA GLN A 101 56.99 -26.17 -39.26
C GLN A 101 55.90 -27.18 -38.86
N ARG A 102 56.03 -28.46 -39.22
CA ARG A 102 55.10 -29.53 -38.80
C ARG A 102 55.15 -29.78 -37.29
N VAL A 103 56.34 -29.81 -36.70
CA VAL A 103 56.51 -29.96 -35.24
C VAL A 103 55.88 -28.77 -34.50
N GLU A 104 56.15 -27.54 -34.93
CA GLU A 104 55.60 -26.35 -34.30
C GLU A 104 54.06 -26.25 -34.48
N LEU A 105 53.51 -26.58 -35.65
CA LEU A 105 52.06 -26.66 -35.85
C LEU A 105 51.40 -27.75 -34.99
N THR A 106 52.10 -28.84 -34.71
CA THR A 106 51.61 -29.89 -33.80
C THR A 106 51.56 -29.38 -32.37
N ARG A 107 52.66 -28.76 -31.91
CA ARG A 107 52.75 -28.12 -30.58
C ARG A 107 51.71 -27.02 -30.38
N GLN A 108 51.42 -26.23 -31.41
CA GLN A 108 50.36 -25.22 -31.38
C GLN A 108 48.96 -25.83 -31.28
N ARG A 109 48.70 -26.97 -31.94
CA ARG A 109 47.43 -27.71 -31.80
C ARG A 109 47.26 -28.28 -30.40
N GLU A 110 48.31 -28.85 -29.82
CA GLU A 110 48.33 -29.36 -28.45
C GLU A 110 48.01 -28.23 -27.45
N SER A 111 48.73 -27.10 -27.53
CA SER A 111 48.48 -25.95 -26.66
C SER A 111 47.10 -25.31 -26.88
N LEU A 112 46.51 -25.39 -28.07
CA LEU A 112 45.13 -24.99 -28.32
C LEU A 112 44.11 -25.99 -27.73
N ALA A 113 44.42 -27.29 -27.68
CA ALA A 113 43.58 -28.28 -27.01
C ALA A 113 43.59 -28.10 -25.49
N GLU A 114 44.77 -27.93 -24.88
CA GLU A 114 44.92 -27.58 -23.46
C GLU A 114 44.13 -26.31 -23.11
N ARG A 115 44.23 -25.27 -23.95
CA ARG A 115 43.50 -24.01 -23.76
C ARG A 115 41.98 -24.18 -23.85
N ARG A 116 41.47 -25.05 -24.75
CA ARG A 116 40.04 -25.38 -24.82
C ARG A 116 39.59 -26.07 -23.53
N GLN A 117 40.32 -27.06 -23.06
CA GLN A 117 40.01 -27.75 -21.80
C GLN A 117 40.07 -26.81 -20.58
N GLN A 118 40.98 -25.83 -20.56
CA GLN A 118 41.00 -24.78 -19.53
C GLN A 118 39.81 -23.81 -19.61
N VAL A 119 39.28 -23.54 -20.80
CA VAL A 119 38.05 -22.72 -20.96
C VAL A 119 36.83 -23.52 -20.51
N GLU A 120 36.67 -24.75 -20.99
CA GLU A 120 35.57 -25.65 -20.66
C GLU A 120 35.46 -25.92 -19.14
N SER A 121 36.61 -26.15 -18.47
CA SER A 121 36.66 -26.28 -17.01
C SER A 121 36.48 -24.95 -16.25
N GLY A 122 36.61 -23.80 -16.92
CA GLY A 122 36.24 -22.49 -16.38
C GLY A 122 34.75 -22.18 -16.54
N GLU A 123 34.17 -22.54 -17.68
CA GLU A 123 32.73 -22.41 -17.97
C GLU A 123 31.91 -23.32 -17.05
N ALA A 124 32.35 -24.56 -16.80
CA ALA A 124 31.73 -25.45 -15.82
C ALA A 124 31.68 -24.82 -14.40
N LYS A 125 32.81 -24.27 -13.92
CA LYS A 125 32.89 -23.59 -12.61
C LYS A 125 32.05 -22.32 -12.53
N LEU A 126 31.93 -21.57 -13.63
CA LEU A 126 31.04 -20.41 -13.73
C LEU A 126 29.56 -20.82 -13.66
N GLY A 127 29.22 -22.02 -14.17
CA GLY A 127 27.92 -22.65 -14.00
C GLY A 127 27.65 -23.02 -12.53
N GLU A 128 28.56 -23.78 -11.91
CA GLU A 128 28.49 -24.14 -10.47
C GLU A 128 28.34 -22.90 -9.57
N GLN A 129 29.10 -21.83 -9.86
CA GLN A 129 28.99 -20.55 -9.16
C GLN A 129 27.64 -19.84 -9.40
N HIS A 130 27.05 -19.92 -10.60
CA HIS A 130 25.72 -19.36 -10.86
C HIS A 130 24.63 -20.13 -10.10
N GLU A 131 24.64 -21.46 -10.14
CA GLU A 131 23.67 -22.29 -9.42
C GLU A 131 23.75 -22.05 -7.90
N ALA A 132 24.96 -21.96 -7.34
CA ALA A 132 25.17 -21.61 -5.94
C ALA A 132 24.67 -20.19 -5.59
N LEU A 133 24.88 -19.22 -6.48
CA LEU A 133 24.46 -17.83 -6.27
C LEU A 133 22.94 -17.67 -6.40
N ASP A 134 22.29 -18.38 -7.33
CA ASP A 134 20.81 -18.40 -7.44
C ASP A 134 20.15 -19.18 -6.30
N ALA A 135 20.75 -20.27 -5.80
CA ALA A 135 20.32 -20.91 -4.56
C ALA A 135 20.44 -19.95 -3.35
N THR A 136 21.53 -19.18 -3.27
CA THR A 136 21.72 -18.15 -2.23
C THR A 136 20.66 -17.03 -2.35
N ARG A 137 20.30 -16.60 -3.56
CA ARG A 137 19.21 -15.64 -3.80
C ARG A 137 17.85 -16.19 -3.36
N GLN A 138 17.56 -17.46 -3.62
CA GLN A 138 16.33 -18.11 -3.16
C GLN A 138 16.25 -18.16 -1.63
N GLN A 139 17.34 -18.55 -0.96
CA GLN A 139 17.43 -18.55 0.51
C GLN A 139 17.26 -17.14 1.09
N LEU A 140 17.85 -16.11 0.47
CA LEU A 140 17.69 -14.71 0.90
C LEU A 140 16.25 -14.21 0.71
N ALA A 141 15.59 -14.59 -0.39
CA ALA A 141 14.18 -14.27 -0.63
C ALA A 141 13.25 -14.95 0.40
N GLU A 142 13.49 -16.23 0.72
CA GLU A 142 12.79 -16.92 1.80
C GLU A 142 12.99 -16.26 3.17
N GLN A 143 14.22 -15.83 3.49
CA GLN A 143 14.50 -15.14 4.74
C GLN A 143 13.83 -13.76 4.79
N SER A 144 13.80 -13.01 3.69
CA SER A 144 13.04 -11.76 3.60
C SER A 144 11.55 -11.99 3.85
N ALA A 145 10.94 -12.97 3.19
CA ALA A 145 9.51 -13.29 3.37
C ALA A 145 9.19 -13.67 4.83
N LYS A 146 10.03 -14.47 5.49
CA LYS A 146 9.90 -14.82 6.91
C LYS A 146 10.09 -13.61 7.84
N LEU A 147 10.94 -12.65 7.45
CA LEU A 147 11.11 -11.38 8.19
C LEU A 147 9.89 -10.47 8.04
N ASP A 148 9.33 -10.36 6.83
CA ASP A 148 8.12 -9.58 6.54
C ASP A 148 6.89 -10.15 7.26
N GLU A 149 6.75 -11.48 7.30
CA GLU A 149 5.73 -12.18 8.10
C GLU A 149 5.89 -11.90 9.61
N ALA A 150 7.12 -11.97 10.13
CA ALA A 150 7.41 -11.64 11.53
C ALA A 150 7.11 -10.17 11.85
N TRP A 151 7.40 -9.23 10.94
CA TRP A 151 7.03 -7.81 11.07
C TRP A 151 5.52 -7.57 11.02
N ALA A 152 4.78 -8.31 10.20
CA ALA A 152 3.33 -8.26 10.17
C ALA A 152 2.73 -8.72 11.51
N GLY A 153 3.14 -9.89 12.00
CA GLY A 153 2.71 -10.42 13.30
C GLY A 153 3.14 -9.56 14.50
N TYR A 154 4.27 -8.83 14.39
CA TYR A 154 4.65 -7.83 15.41
C TYR A 154 3.70 -6.63 15.41
N ARG A 155 3.35 -6.07 14.24
CA ARG A 155 2.40 -4.95 14.15
C ARG A 155 0.99 -5.34 14.62
N GLU A 156 0.55 -6.56 14.32
CA GLU A 156 -0.73 -7.09 14.81
C GLU A 156 -0.74 -7.16 16.34
N LYS A 157 0.31 -7.72 16.96
CA LYS A 157 0.47 -7.74 18.42
C LYS A 157 0.54 -6.33 19.03
N GLN A 158 1.23 -5.39 18.38
CA GLN A 158 1.27 -3.99 18.81
C GLN A 158 -0.12 -3.34 18.75
N SER A 159 -0.90 -3.58 17.69
CA SER A 159 -2.27 -3.09 17.55
C SER A 159 -3.20 -3.71 18.61
N ALA A 160 -3.09 -5.01 18.88
CA ALA A 160 -3.88 -5.69 19.90
C ALA A 160 -3.54 -5.19 21.33
N LEU A 161 -2.26 -4.91 21.61
CA LEU A 161 -1.85 -4.27 22.87
C LEU A 161 -2.38 -2.85 22.99
N GLN A 162 -2.39 -2.06 21.91
CA GLN A 162 -2.94 -0.71 21.91
C GLN A 162 -4.47 -0.71 22.12
N GLN A 163 -5.20 -1.64 21.48
CA GLN A 163 -6.64 -1.83 21.71
C GLN A 163 -6.92 -2.24 23.16
N ARG A 164 -6.18 -3.21 23.70
CA ARG A 164 -6.33 -3.66 25.09
C ARG A 164 -5.95 -2.58 26.11
N GLY A 165 -5.04 -1.66 25.76
CA GLY A 165 -4.80 -0.44 26.53
C GLY A 165 -6.03 0.46 26.57
N GLN A 166 -6.64 0.75 25.41
CA GLN A 166 -7.87 1.55 25.32
C GLN A 166 -9.06 0.90 26.05
N GLU A 167 -9.18 -0.44 26.04
CA GLU A 167 -10.17 -1.17 26.84
C GLU A 167 -9.93 -1.03 28.35
N LEU A 168 -8.67 -0.97 28.80
CA LEU A 168 -8.33 -0.75 30.21
C LEU A 168 -8.58 0.70 30.62
N ASP A 169 -8.21 1.68 29.78
CA ASP A 169 -8.52 3.11 30.01
C ASP A 169 -10.02 3.35 30.13
N GLN A 170 -10.82 2.70 29.27
CA GLN A 170 -12.30 2.75 29.33
C GLN A 170 -12.84 2.08 30.60
N ARG A 171 -12.33 0.91 30.98
CA ARG A 171 -12.73 0.24 32.23
C ARG A 171 -12.38 1.04 33.48
N GLN A 172 -11.26 1.76 33.47
CA GLN A 172 -10.93 2.66 34.58
C GLN A 172 -11.93 3.81 34.65
N ALA A 173 -12.21 4.49 33.54
CA ALA A 173 -13.22 5.56 33.52
C ALA A 173 -14.63 5.08 33.92
N ASP A 174 -15.03 3.85 33.54
CA ASP A 174 -16.27 3.21 33.98
C ASP A 174 -16.28 2.87 35.49
N LEU A 175 -15.12 2.58 36.09
CA LEU A 175 -14.97 2.35 37.54
C LEU A 175 -15.01 3.68 38.30
N ASP A 176 -14.23 4.68 37.88
CA ASP A 176 -14.22 6.02 38.45
C ASP A 176 -15.64 6.63 38.45
N ALA A 177 -16.38 6.47 37.35
CA ALA A 177 -17.76 6.93 37.23
C ALA A 177 -18.75 6.16 38.12
N ARG A 178 -18.46 4.89 38.45
CA ARG A 178 -19.25 4.09 39.42
C ARG A 178 -18.94 4.47 40.85
N GLU A 179 -17.68 4.79 41.17
CA GLU A 179 -17.26 5.24 42.50
C GLU A 179 -17.96 6.57 42.84
N VAL A 180 -17.98 7.53 41.92
CA VAL A 180 -18.76 8.78 42.07
C VAL A 180 -20.27 8.51 42.22
N GLN A 181 -20.84 7.56 41.46
CA GLN A 181 -22.26 7.16 41.62
C GLN A 181 -22.55 6.45 42.96
N LEU A 182 -21.54 5.87 43.61
CA LEU A 182 -21.68 5.30 44.95
C LEU A 182 -21.60 6.39 46.01
N GLU A 183 -20.63 7.31 45.94
CA GLU A 183 -20.56 8.47 46.86
C GLU A 183 -21.87 9.28 46.85
N ASP A 184 -22.42 9.58 45.67
CA ASP A 184 -23.67 10.36 45.56
C ASP A 184 -24.90 9.59 46.06
N ARG A 185 -24.87 8.24 46.01
CA ARG A 185 -25.91 7.40 46.64
C ARG A 185 -25.76 7.32 48.15
N GLU A 186 -24.54 7.24 48.67
CA GLU A 186 -24.27 7.29 50.11
C GLU A 186 -24.72 8.62 50.69
N ARG A 187 -24.37 9.76 50.07
CA ARG A 187 -24.87 11.10 50.43
C ARG A 187 -26.41 11.19 50.40
N ALA A 188 -27.05 10.60 49.38
CA ALA A 188 -28.51 10.59 49.28
C ALA A 188 -29.17 9.72 50.37
N LEU A 189 -28.53 8.61 50.76
CA LEU A 189 -28.98 7.76 51.88
C LEU A 189 -28.78 8.46 53.22
N GLU A 190 -27.66 9.14 53.45
CA GLU A 190 -27.43 9.96 54.66
C GLU A 190 -28.48 11.07 54.79
N GLN A 191 -28.79 11.79 53.70
CA GLN A 191 -29.84 12.81 53.69
C GLN A 191 -31.23 12.21 53.94
N SER A 192 -31.54 11.05 53.34
CA SER A 192 -32.82 10.37 53.58
C SER A 192 -32.92 9.82 55.01
N GLN A 193 -31.80 9.43 55.63
CA GLN A 193 -31.76 8.98 57.03
C GLN A 193 -32.00 10.17 57.97
N GLN A 194 -31.32 11.31 57.74
CA GLN A 194 -31.55 12.55 58.49
C GLN A 194 -33.02 12.98 58.43
N GLN A 195 -33.63 13.01 57.23
CA GLN A 195 -35.05 13.35 57.07
C GLN A 195 -36.00 12.36 57.77
N LEU A 196 -35.66 11.07 57.82
CA LEU A 196 -36.43 10.06 58.55
C LEU A 196 -36.30 10.20 60.08
N ASP A 197 -35.16 10.69 60.57
CA ASP A 197 -34.95 10.94 61.99
C ASP A 197 -35.60 12.26 62.43
N GLU A 198 -35.52 13.33 61.63
CA GLU A 198 -36.30 14.58 61.80
C GLU A 198 -37.81 14.29 61.85
N GLN A 199 -38.33 13.44 60.95
CA GLN A 199 -39.75 13.05 60.95
C GLN A 199 -40.15 12.21 62.17
N LYS A 200 -39.23 11.47 62.79
CA LYS A 200 -39.50 10.76 64.06
C LYS A 200 -39.60 11.76 65.22
N GLU A 201 -38.70 12.74 65.30
CA GLU A 201 -38.78 13.78 66.33
C GLU A 201 -40.08 14.58 66.20
N GLU A 202 -40.50 14.96 64.97
CA GLU A 202 -41.80 15.62 64.75
C GLU A 202 -42.99 14.71 65.13
N LEU A 203 -42.92 13.40 64.86
CA LEU A 203 -43.95 12.43 65.27
C LEU A 203 -44.00 12.24 66.80
N GLU A 204 -42.87 12.26 67.50
CA GLU A 204 -42.83 12.15 68.96
C GLU A 204 -43.32 13.43 69.64
N ASP A 205 -42.96 14.60 69.13
CA ASP A 205 -43.43 15.89 69.66
C ASP A 205 -44.92 16.12 69.38
N THR A 206 -45.41 15.81 68.17
CA THR A 206 -46.85 15.87 67.86
C THR A 206 -47.65 14.85 68.67
N ARG A 207 -47.10 13.65 68.90
CA ARG A 207 -47.70 12.68 69.83
C ARG A 207 -47.75 13.22 71.26
N ARG A 208 -46.67 13.79 71.78
CA ARG A 208 -46.64 14.37 73.14
C ARG A 208 -47.69 15.48 73.28
N GLY A 209 -47.77 16.37 72.30
CA GLY A 209 -48.78 17.42 72.23
C GLY A 209 -50.23 16.92 72.03
N LEU A 210 -50.44 15.68 71.61
CA LEU A 210 -51.77 15.04 71.61
C LEU A 210 -52.09 14.38 72.96
N GLU A 211 -51.10 13.75 73.60
CA GLU A 211 -51.24 13.17 74.94
C GLU A 211 -51.49 14.27 76.00
N GLU A 212 -50.84 15.44 75.88
CA GLU A 212 -51.11 16.64 76.68
C GLU A 212 -52.55 17.16 76.50
N ARG A 213 -52.98 17.37 75.25
CA ARG A 213 -54.35 17.84 74.94
C ARG A 213 -55.43 16.86 75.38
N ALA A 214 -55.16 15.55 75.36
CA ALA A 214 -56.06 14.54 75.90
C ALA A 214 -56.22 14.66 77.43
N GLN A 215 -55.16 15.03 78.14
CA GLN A 215 -55.23 15.32 79.58
C GLN A 215 -55.98 16.63 79.86
N GLU A 216 -55.75 17.70 79.08
CA GLU A 216 -56.52 18.96 79.16
C GLU A 216 -58.02 18.73 78.94
N LEU A 217 -58.39 17.97 77.91
CA LEU A 217 -59.78 17.61 77.62
C LEU A 217 -60.39 16.79 78.76
N SER A 218 -59.69 15.80 79.31
CA SER A 218 -60.19 15.00 80.43
C SER A 218 -60.41 15.85 81.70
N GLN A 219 -59.52 16.81 81.98
CA GLN A 219 -59.71 17.77 83.08
C GLN A 219 -60.91 18.70 82.83
N HIS A 220 -61.12 19.15 81.59
CA HIS A 220 -62.30 19.94 81.23
C HIS A 220 -63.61 19.14 81.34
N GLU A 221 -63.63 17.86 80.97
CA GLU A 221 -64.79 16.98 81.15
C GLU A 221 -65.12 16.73 82.62
N GLN A 222 -64.11 16.55 83.47
CA GLN A 222 -64.28 16.44 84.93
C GLN A 222 -64.88 17.74 85.50
N HIS A 223 -64.28 18.90 85.21
CA HIS A 223 -64.77 20.21 85.67
C HIS A 223 -66.18 20.53 85.14
N LEU A 224 -66.52 20.16 83.90
CA LEU A 224 -67.88 20.30 83.37
C LEU A 224 -68.89 19.36 84.07
N THR A 225 -68.43 18.21 84.56
CA THR A 225 -69.26 17.29 85.35
C THR A 225 -69.49 17.86 86.76
N GLU A 226 -68.45 18.34 87.43
CA GLU A 226 -68.56 19.04 88.72
C GLU A 226 -69.48 20.27 88.63
N GLN A 227 -69.40 21.06 87.55
CA GLN A 227 -70.29 22.20 87.33
C GLN A 227 -71.75 21.78 87.09
N ARG A 228 -72.00 20.63 86.47
CA ARG A 228 -73.37 20.09 86.33
C ARG A 228 -73.93 19.66 87.68
N GLU A 229 -73.17 18.88 88.46
CA GLU A 229 -73.61 18.51 89.81
C GLU A 229 -73.85 19.71 90.72
N ALA A 230 -73.05 20.78 90.58
CA ALA A 230 -73.24 22.03 91.32
C ALA A 230 -74.51 22.78 90.87
N LEU A 231 -74.83 22.76 89.57
CA LEU A 231 -76.07 23.33 89.03
C LEU A 231 -77.31 22.54 89.46
N ASP A 232 -77.24 21.20 89.46
CA ASP A 232 -78.33 20.34 89.92
C ASP A 232 -78.56 20.51 91.43
N ARG A 233 -77.49 20.56 92.24
CA ARG A 233 -77.58 20.89 93.68
C ARG A 233 -78.19 22.28 93.92
N ALA A 234 -77.75 23.30 93.20
CA ALA A 234 -78.31 24.66 93.31
C ALA A 234 -79.78 24.72 92.86
N ARG A 235 -80.20 23.86 91.93
CA ARG A 235 -81.60 23.70 91.53
C ARG A 235 -82.44 23.06 92.62
N ASP A 236 -81.95 21.99 93.23
CA ASP A 236 -82.63 21.34 94.36
C ASP A 236 -82.77 22.29 95.56
N GLU A 237 -81.76 23.11 95.84
CA GLU A 237 -81.83 24.19 96.86
C GLU A 237 -82.91 25.24 96.53
N VAL A 238 -83.06 25.61 95.26
CA VAL A 238 -84.10 26.55 94.80
C VAL A 238 -85.50 25.92 94.89
N ASP A 239 -85.67 24.68 94.46
CA ASP A 239 -86.97 23.99 94.53
C ASP A 239 -87.37 23.67 95.99
N GLN A 240 -86.42 23.36 96.88
CA GLN A 240 -86.65 23.28 98.34
C GLN A 240 -87.02 24.65 98.93
N SER A 241 -86.29 25.71 98.59
CA SER A 241 -86.59 27.08 99.05
C SER A 241 -87.99 27.53 98.61
N ARG A 242 -88.39 27.14 97.40
CA ARG A 242 -89.72 27.38 96.85
C ARG A 242 -90.80 26.61 97.61
N GLN A 243 -90.60 25.31 97.88
CA GLN A 243 -91.54 24.53 98.70
C GLN A 243 -91.69 25.12 100.10
N GLY A 244 -90.60 25.58 100.72
CA GLY A 244 -90.62 26.29 102.00
C GLY A 244 -91.42 27.60 101.94
N PHE A 245 -91.30 28.37 100.86
CA PHE A 245 -92.08 29.60 100.66
C PHE A 245 -93.56 29.31 100.42
N GLU A 246 -93.90 28.31 99.60
CA GLU A 246 -95.28 27.87 99.35
C GLU A 246 -95.93 27.35 100.65
N ALA A 247 -95.19 26.65 101.52
CA ALA A 247 -95.63 26.25 102.85
C ALA A 247 -95.84 27.45 103.80
N GLN A 248 -94.90 28.39 103.88
CA GLN A 248 -95.06 29.62 104.68
C GLN A 248 -96.26 30.46 104.23
N GLN A 249 -96.54 30.50 102.93
CA GLN A 249 -97.71 31.19 102.39
C GLN A 249 -99.01 30.49 102.81
N ALA A 250 -99.04 29.15 102.82
CA ALA A 250 -100.19 28.39 103.32
C ALA A 250 -100.41 28.57 104.83
N GLU A 251 -99.36 28.57 105.65
CA GLU A 251 -99.43 28.90 107.09
C GLU A 251 -99.96 30.32 107.32
N LEU A 252 -99.47 31.29 106.54
CA LEU A 252 -99.90 32.68 106.61
C LEU A 252 -101.38 32.85 106.25
N ASP A 253 -101.90 32.09 105.28
CA ASP A 253 -103.32 32.10 104.93
C ASP A 253 -104.20 31.38 105.97
N GLN A 254 -103.72 30.29 106.58
CA GLN A 254 -104.37 29.70 107.76
C GLN A 254 -104.42 30.68 108.94
N ALA A 255 -103.33 31.42 109.19
CA ALA A 255 -103.27 32.43 110.26
C ALA A 255 -104.26 33.59 110.01
N LYS A 256 -104.38 34.07 108.75
CA LYS A 256 -105.42 35.06 108.37
C LYS A 256 -106.83 34.52 108.64
N GLN A 257 -107.11 33.26 108.27
CA GLN A 257 -108.41 32.63 108.52
C GLN A 257 -108.72 32.50 110.01
N ALA A 258 -107.75 32.05 110.82
CA ALA A 258 -107.91 31.96 112.28
C ALA A 258 -108.18 33.32 112.94
N VAL A 259 -107.55 34.40 112.43
CA VAL A 259 -107.84 35.78 112.88
C VAL A 259 -109.23 36.25 112.43
N ALA A 260 -109.69 35.87 111.23
CA ALA A 260 -111.06 36.17 110.78
C ALA A 260 -112.12 35.44 111.63
N ASP A 261 -111.88 34.17 111.96
CA ASP A 261 -112.76 33.37 112.82
C ASP A 261 -112.77 33.89 114.27
N GLN A 262 -111.64 34.34 114.80
CA GLN A 262 -111.61 35.04 116.10
C GLN A 262 -112.39 36.36 116.05
N ARG A 263 -112.29 37.15 114.98
CA ARG A 263 -113.10 38.36 114.82
C ARG A 263 -114.60 38.06 114.80
N GLN A 264 -115.04 36.99 114.11
CA GLN A 264 -116.43 36.56 114.17
C GLN A 264 -116.86 36.11 115.59
N LYS A 265 -115.99 35.39 116.32
CA LYS A 265 -116.27 34.97 117.70
C LYS A 265 -116.40 36.19 118.64
N LEU A 266 -115.51 37.18 118.51
CA LEU A 266 -115.54 38.43 119.27
C LEU A 266 -116.79 39.27 118.95
N GLU A 267 -117.20 39.38 117.68
CA GLU A 267 -118.43 40.11 117.33
C GLU A 267 -119.69 39.39 117.86
N LYS A 268 -119.73 38.05 117.80
CA LYS A 268 -120.80 37.26 118.44
C LYS A 268 -120.84 37.46 119.95
N GLN A 269 -119.68 37.45 120.62
CA GLN A 269 -119.57 37.74 122.06
C GLN A 269 -120.00 39.17 122.39
N ARG A 270 -119.68 40.15 121.54
CA ARG A 270 -120.09 41.56 121.69
C ARG A 270 -121.62 41.72 121.59
N ILE A 271 -122.27 41.01 120.67
CA ILE A 271 -123.73 40.98 120.55
C ILE A 271 -124.38 40.30 121.77
N ASP A 272 -123.86 39.14 122.20
CA ASP A 272 -124.34 38.39 123.37
C ASP A 272 -124.13 39.18 124.69
N LEU A 273 -123.03 39.91 124.83
CA LEU A 273 -122.79 40.83 125.96
C LEU A 273 -123.77 42.01 125.98
N ASN A 274 -124.04 42.64 124.82
CA ASN A 274 -124.98 43.75 124.74
C ASN A 274 -126.42 43.29 125.07
N LEU A 275 -126.82 42.12 124.57
CA LEU A 275 -128.10 41.47 124.92
C LEU A 275 -128.17 41.11 126.41
N ARG A 276 -127.06 40.64 127.00
CA ARG A 276 -126.96 40.44 128.45
C ARG A 276 -127.01 41.74 129.24
N GLU A 277 -126.50 42.86 128.73
CA GLU A 277 -126.57 44.15 129.44
C GLU A 277 -128.02 44.68 129.55
N GLU A 278 -128.81 44.57 128.47
CA GLU A 278 -130.26 44.86 128.54
C GLU A 278 -130.97 43.87 129.47
N THR A 279 -130.68 42.58 129.35
CA THR A 279 -131.26 41.54 130.21
C THR A 279 -130.92 41.77 131.70
N LEU A 280 -129.69 42.19 132.00
CA LEU A 280 -129.23 42.47 133.37
C LEU A 280 -129.94 43.67 133.97
N LYS A 281 -130.21 44.74 133.20
CA LYS A 281 -131.00 45.89 133.68
C LYS A 281 -132.42 45.47 134.10
N VAL A 282 -133.05 44.57 133.36
CA VAL A 282 -134.37 43.99 133.70
C VAL A 282 -134.30 43.00 134.86
N GLN A 283 -133.25 42.18 134.93
CA GLN A 283 -133.01 41.25 136.04
C GLN A 283 -132.75 41.99 137.36
N GLN A 284 -131.99 43.09 137.33
CA GLN A 284 -131.55 43.80 138.54
C GLN A 284 -132.73 44.44 139.30
N GLN A 285 -133.75 44.95 138.59
CA GLN A 285 -135.00 45.40 139.24
C GLN A 285 -135.78 44.27 139.94
N LYS A 286 -135.64 43.01 139.49
CA LYS A 286 -136.32 41.84 140.10
C LYS A 286 -135.47 41.14 141.14
N LEU A 287 -134.15 41.28 141.07
CA LEU A 287 -133.20 40.66 141.99
C LEU A 287 -133.25 41.28 143.39
N ASP A 288 -133.53 42.59 143.51
CA ASP A 288 -133.64 43.23 144.83
C ASP A 288 -134.95 42.83 145.56
N GLU A 289 -136.00 42.41 144.85
CA GLU A 289 -137.19 41.77 145.44
C GLU A 289 -136.97 40.27 145.74
N ALA A 290 -136.16 39.57 144.93
CA ALA A 290 -135.93 38.13 145.07
C ALA A 290 -134.79 37.75 146.06
N ARG A 291 -133.91 38.69 146.40
CA ARG A 291 -132.74 38.46 147.29
C ARG A 291 -133.09 38.09 148.73
N GLU A 292 -134.33 38.33 149.17
CA GLU A 292 -134.78 38.02 150.53
C GLU A 292 -135.26 36.55 150.69
N SER A 293 -135.58 35.84 149.59
CA SER A 293 -136.29 34.55 149.67
C SER A 293 -135.48 33.28 149.43
N LEU A 294 -134.34 33.33 148.72
CA LEU A 294 -133.50 32.15 148.46
C LEU A 294 -132.00 32.41 148.71
N ALA A 295 -131.67 32.64 149.98
CA ALA A 295 -130.35 32.29 150.53
C ALA A 295 -130.27 30.80 150.92
N GLU A 296 -131.15 29.96 150.37
CA GLU A 296 -131.35 28.55 150.69
C GLU A 296 -130.99 27.66 149.48
N GLN A 297 -130.62 26.40 149.73
CA GLN A 297 -130.40 25.35 148.72
C GLN A 297 -129.21 25.52 147.75
N ALA A 298 -128.04 25.68 148.35
CA ALA A 298 -126.95 24.67 148.26
C ALA A 298 -126.75 23.85 146.95
N SER A 299 -125.55 24.03 146.38
CA SER A 299 -124.56 22.94 146.15
C SER A 299 -124.74 21.85 145.04
N ARG A 300 -123.89 21.98 144.00
CA ARG A 300 -122.90 20.97 143.48
C ARG A 300 -123.28 19.89 142.43
N LEU A 301 -122.39 19.79 141.41
CA LEU A 301 -121.83 18.56 140.76
C LEU A 301 -122.77 17.66 139.89
N PRO A 302 -122.28 16.64 139.14
CA PRO A 302 -120.92 16.28 138.66
C PRO A 302 -120.89 16.10 137.09
N GLU A 303 -120.27 15.17 136.31
CA GLU A 303 -119.30 14.03 136.40
C GLU A 303 -118.72 13.67 134.96
N ASP A 304 -118.06 12.51 134.81
CA ASP A 304 -117.87 11.62 133.61
C ASP A 304 -116.74 11.83 132.55
N ALA A 305 -116.36 10.72 131.88
CA ALA A 305 -115.05 10.51 131.23
C ALA A 305 -115.00 9.41 130.10
N GLU A 306 -113.77 9.06 129.68
CA GLU A 306 -113.28 7.95 128.80
C GLU A 306 -112.98 8.20 127.31
N HIS A 307 -111.79 7.72 126.88
CA HIS A 307 -111.57 6.78 125.76
C HIS A 307 -110.07 6.46 125.57
N GLN A 308 -109.74 5.19 125.23
CA GLN A 308 -108.43 4.78 124.68
C GLN A 308 -108.64 3.80 123.52
N GLY A 309 -107.96 4.03 122.38
CA GLY A 309 -108.10 3.14 121.21
C GLY A 309 -107.04 3.26 120.11
N GLN A 310 -106.09 4.20 120.19
CA GLN A 310 -105.18 4.56 119.08
C GLN A 310 -103.81 3.83 119.10
N ALA A 311 -103.62 2.85 119.97
CA ALA A 311 -102.30 2.25 120.23
C ALA A 311 -101.90 1.09 119.29
N PHE A 312 -102.75 0.68 118.35
CA PHE A 312 -102.54 -0.55 117.56
C PHE A 312 -102.10 -0.30 116.11
N GLU A 313 -102.62 0.74 115.45
CA GLU A 313 -102.37 0.99 114.01
C GLU A 313 -100.93 1.41 113.71
N ALA A 314 -100.32 2.21 114.59
CA ALA A 314 -98.96 2.74 114.42
C ALA A 314 -97.90 1.64 114.21
N LYS A 315 -98.11 0.44 114.78
CA LYS A 315 -97.14 -0.66 114.76
C LYS A 315 -97.26 -1.57 113.52
N GLN A 316 -98.22 -1.30 112.64
CA GLN A 316 -98.41 -2.06 111.40
C GLN A 316 -97.75 -1.40 110.18
N ALA A 317 -97.51 -0.09 110.22
CA ALA A 317 -96.81 0.66 109.16
C ALA A 317 -95.29 0.44 109.18
N GLU A 318 -94.67 0.50 110.36
CA GLU A 318 -93.23 0.36 110.61
C GLU A 318 -92.63 -0.94 110.02
N LEU A 319 -93.46 -1.98 109.89
CA LEU A 319 -93.09 -3.28 109.32
C LEU A 319 -93.13 -3.35 107.79
N GLN A 320 -93.81 -2.42 107.11
CA GLN A 320 -93.85 -2.36 105.64
C GLN A 320 -92.66 -1.57 105.07
N GLU A 321 -92.20 -0.54 105.77
CA GLU A 321 -91.09 0.31 105.34
C GLU A 321 -89.76 -0.45 105.29
N GLN A 322 -89.49 -1.29 106.30
CA GLN A 322 -88.29 -2.15 106.34
C GLN A 322 -88.27 -3.21 105.22
N GLN A 323 -89.45 -3.64 104.74
CA GLN A 323 -89.56 -4.58 103.64
C GLN A 323 -89.06 -3.95 102.32
N ALA A 324 -89.43 -2.70 102.05
CA ALA A 324 -89.06 -2.00 100.82
C ALA A 324 -87.56 -1.69 100.72
N GLN A 325 -86.91 -1.35 101.84
CA GLN A 325 -85.46 -1.07 101.88
C GLN A 325 -84.61 -2.29 101.49
N LEU A 326 -85.05 -3.51 101.86
CA LEU A 326 -84.34 -4.75 101.52
C LEU A 326 -84.43 -5.10 100.03
N ASP A 327 -85.55 -4.80 99.37
CA ASP A 327 -85.69 -5.04 97.93
C ASP A 327 -84.90 -4.02 97.09
N GLN A 328 -84.76 -2.77 97.55
CA GLN A 328 -83.85 -1.79 96.91
C GLN A 328 -82.38 -2.25 96.98
N GLN A 329 -81.90 -2.67 98.16
CA GLN A 329 -80.51 -3.15 98.34
C GLN A 329 -80.19 -4.38 97.45
N ARG A 330 -81.19 -5.20 97.11
CA ARG A 330 -81.02 -6.32 96.16
C ARG A 330 -80.79 -5.83 94.74
N GLN A 331 -81.54 -4.85 94.25
CA GLN A 331 -81.35 -4.29 92.91
C GLN A 331 -79.96 -3.64 92.76
N GLU A 332 -79.48 -2.95 93.80
CA GLU A 332 -78.14 -2.36 93.81
C GLU A 332 -77.03 -3.43 93.76
N LEU A 333 -77.19 -4.56 94.45
CA LEU A 333 -76.25 -5.69 94.41
C LEU A 333 -76.25 -6.43 93.06
N ASP A 334 -77.40 -6.64 92.44
CA ASP A 334 -77.47 -7.28 91.11
C ASP A 334 -76.91 -6.34 90.02
N ALA A 335 -77.13 -5.03 90.11
CA ALA A 335 -76.49 -4.04 89.25
C ALA A 335 -74.96 -3.97 89.44
N ALA A 336 -74.46 -4.18 90.67
CA ALA A 336 -73.03 -4.29 90.94
C ALA A 336 -72.42 -5.58 90.36
N ARG A 337 -73.15 -6.70 90.38
CA ARG A 337 -72.73 -7.97 89.76
C ARG A 337 -72.62 -7.88 88.24
N ALA A 338 -73.62 -7.31 87.57
CA ALA A 338 -73.57 -7.12 86.11
C ALA A 338 -72.36 -6.27 85.66
N LYS A 339 -71.98 -5.25 86.46
CA LYS A 339 -70.76 -4.45 86.24
C LYS A 339 -69.46 -5.24 86.49
N LEU A 340 -69.49 -6.26 87.34
CA LEU A 340 -68.34 -7.14 87.59
C LEU A 340 -68.15 -8.13 86.43
N GLU A 341 -69.22 -8.81 86.00
CA GLU A 341 -69.19 -9.77 84.90
C GLU A 341 -68.72 -9.12 83.58
N ALA A 342 -69.20 -7.90 83.28
CA ALA A 342 -68.73 -7.12 82.12
C ALA A 342 -67.22 -6.79 82.21
N ARG A 343 -66.68 -6.60 83.41
CA ARG A 343 -65.25 -6.32 83.64
C ARG A 343 -64.40 -7.59 83.55
N GLU A 344 -64.92 -8.74 83.98
CA GLU A 344 -64.27 -10.05 83.77
C GLU A 344 -64.23 -10.43 82.29
N GLN A 345 -65.29 -10.14 81.52
CA GLN A 345 -65.30 -10.32 80.06
C GLN A 345 -64.24 -9.44 79.37
N ALA A 346 -64.19 -8.14 79.68
CA ALA A 346 -63.19 -7.23 79.12
C ALA A 346 -61.74 -7.63 79.47
N LEU A 347 -61.50 -8.13 80.69
CA LEU A 347 -60.19 -8.69 81.09
C LEU A 347 -59.86 -9.98 80.33
N GLY A 348 -60.85 -10.83 80.04
CA GLY A 348 -60.70 -12.02 79.21
C GLY A 348 -60.30 -11.69 77.77
N GLU A 349 -60.96 -10.71 77.15
CA GLU A 349 -60.59 -10.19 75.82
C GLU A 349 -59.19 -9.58 75.81
N GLN A 350 -58.85 -8.80 76.84
CA GLN A 350 -57.52 -8.21 76.98
C GLN A 350 -56.42 -9.29 77.12
N ALA A 351 -56.67 -10.36 77.89
CA ALA A 351 -55.76 -11.49 78.03
C ALA A 351 -55.57 -12.26 76.70
N GLN A 352 -56.64 -12.44 75.91
CA GLN A 352 -56.53 -13.03 74.56
C GLN A 352 -55.70 -12.14 73.62
N SER A 353 -55.86 -10.81 73.69
CA SER A 353 -55.05 -9.87 72.90
C SER A 353 -53.56 -9.87 73.27
N LEU A 354 -53.23 -10.12 74.55
CA LEU A 354 -51.85 -10.28 75.01
C LEU A 354 -51.25 -11.60 74.54
N SER A 355 -51.98 -12.72 74.67
CA SER A 355 -51.54 -14.02 74.18
C SER A 355 -51.25 -14.03 72.67
N GLN A 356 -52.07 -13.32 71.86
CA GLN A 356 -51.79 -13.14 70.43
C GLN A 356 -50.52 -12.33 70.16
N ARG A 357 -50.22 -11.31 70.99
CA ARG A 357 -48.98 -10.52 70.87
C ARG A 357 -47.74 -11.29 71.32
N GLU A 358 -47.84 -12.09 72.37
CA GLU A 358 -46.76 -13.00 72.80
C GLU A 358 -46.42 -14.01 71.70
N GLN A 359 -47.43 -14.56 71.03
CA GLN A 359 -47.19 -15.48 69.92
C GLN A 359 -46.59 -14.77 68.70
N GLN A 360 -47.06 -13.57 68.34
CA GLN A 360 -46.43 -12.74 67.29
C GLN A 360 -44.98 -12.35 67.60
N ALA A 361 -44.63 -12.16 68.88
CA ALA A 361 -43.25 -11.93 69.30
C ALA A 361 -42.40 -13.21 69.16
N ALA A 362 -42.92 -14.37 69.57
CA ALA A 362 -42.23 -15.65 69.41
C ALA A 362 -42.01 -16.02 67.92
N ASP A 363 -42.99 -15.76 67.05
CA ASP A 363 -42.86 -15.94 65.61
C ASP A 363 -41.80 -15.00 65.01
N ARG A 364 -41.72 -13.75 65.50
CA ARG A 364 -40.68 -12.78 65.11
C ARG A 364 -39.28 -13.19 65.58
N ASP A 365 -39.14 -13.69 66.80
CA ASP A 365 -37.85 -14.20 67.31
C ASP A 365 -37.35 -15.41 66.50
N ALA A 366 -38.27 -16.28 66.04
CA ALA A 366 -37.94 -17.38 65.13
C ALA A 366 -37.54 -16.88 63.73
N GLU A 367 -38.22 -15.85 63.20
CA GLU A 367 -37.83 -15.21 61.95
C GLU A 367 -36.44 -14.54 62.05
N CYS A 368 -36.12 -13.91 63.17
CA CYS A 368 -34.79 -13.35 63.41
C CYS A 368 -33.69 -14.42 63.42
N ARG A 369 -33.88 -15.53 64.17
CA ARG A 369 -32.87 -16.61 64.23
C ARG A 369 -32.63 -17.28 62.88
N THR A 370 -33.68 -17.52 62.10
CA THR A 370 -33.52 -18.09 60.75
C THR A 370 -32.83 -17.12 59.77
N ARG A 371 -32.92 -15.80 60.00
CA ARG A 371 -32.12 -14.79 59.27
C ARG A 371 -30.66 -14.74 59.76
N GLU A 372 -30.40 -14.91 61.05
CA GLU A 372 -29.04 -15.03 61.61
C GLU A 372 -28.32 -16.26 61.05
N GLU A 373 -28.97 -17.43 61.07
CA GLU A 373 -28.46 -18.68 60.46
C GLU A 373 -28.22 -18.54 58.95
N ALA A 374 -29.06 -17.78 58.24
CA ALA A 374 -28.88 -17.51 56.81
C ALA A 374 -27.74 -16.52 56.52
N LEU A 375 -27.50 -15.54 57.40
CA LEU A 375 -26.35 -14.63 57.30
C LEU A 375 -25.03 -15.36 57.57
N GLU A 376 -24.97 -16.22 58.59
CA GLU A 376 -23.77 -17.03 58.89
C GLU A 376 -23.42 -17.97 57.72
N GLN A 377 -24.43 -18.56 57.05
CA GLN A 377 -24.23 -19.32 55.82
C GLN A 377 -23.72 -18.46 54.65
N LEU A 378 -24.24 -17.22 54.50
CA LEU A 378 -23.80 -16.31 53.44
C LEU A 378 -22.36 -15.82 53.66
N GLU A 379 -21.97 -15.54 54.90
CA GLU A 379 -20.60 -15.20 55.27
C GLU A 379 -19.64 -16.37 55.03
N ALA A 380 -20.06 -17.61 55.33
CA ALA A 380 -19.29 -18.80 55.00
C ALA A 380 -19.10 -18.99 53.48
N GLU A 381 -20.13 -18.77 52.67
CA GLU A 381 -20.01 -18.84 51.20
C GLU A 381 -19.10 -17.72 50.65
N LEU A 382 -19.20 -16.50 51.18
CA LEU A 382 -18.33 -15.38 50.82
C LEU A 382 -16.86 -15.64 51.22
N ALA A 383 -16.62 -16.26 52.37
CA ALA A 383 -15.28 -16.67 52.79
C ALA A 383 -14.70 -17.77 51.87
N GLN A 384 -15.52 -18.75 51.48
CA GLN A 384 -15.11 -19.77 50.50
C GLN A 384 -14.78 -19.14 49.14
N ARG A 385 -15.66 -18.30 48.59
CA ARG A 385 -15.44 -17.63 47.30
C ARG A 385 -14.19 -16.73 47.30
N ARG A 386 -13.86 -16.08 48.42
CA ARG A 386 -12.59 -15.33 48.56
C ARG A 386 -11.37 -16.24 48.50
N SER A 387 -11.39 -17.38 49.19
CA SER A 387 -10.31 -18.38 49.13
C SER A 387 -10.15 -19.01 47.74
N GLU A 388 -11.25 -19.23 47.03
CA GLU A 388 -11.24 -19.71 45.64
C GLU A 388 -10.68 -18.64 44.67
N LEU A 389 -11.00 -17.36 44.88
CA LEU A 389 -10.48 -16.25 44.08
C LEU A 389 -8.97 -16.05 44.31
N GLU A 390 -8.51 -16.01 45.57
CA GLU A 390 -7.08 -15.93 45.90
C GLU A 390 -6.29 -17.10 45.29
N GLN A 391 -6.87 -18.31 45.28
CA GLN A 391 -6.27 -19.47 44.63
C GLN A 391 -6.27 -19.39 43.11
N SER A 392 -7.24 -18.72 42.47
CA SER A 392 -7.18 -18.44 41.03
C SER A 392 -6.06 -17.44 40.74
N GLU A 393 -6.05 -16.29 41.41
CA GLU A 393 -5.05 -15.24 41.19
C GLU A 393 -3.62 -15.76 41.40
N GLN A 394 -3.38 -16.61 42.41
CA GLN A 394 -2.09 -17.26 42.62
C GLN A 394 -1.70 -18.24 41.49
N ARG A 395 -2.67 -18.95 40.90
CA ARG A 395 -2.41 -19.84 39.73
C ARG A 395 -2.16 -19.03 38.48
N ASP A 396 -3.01 -18.04 38.19
CA ASP A 396 -2.91 -17.16 37.03
C ASP A 396 -1.57 -16.39 37.06
N HIS A 397 -1.13 -15.91 38.23
CA HIS A 397 0.17 -15.29 38.41
C HIS A 397 1.34 -16.27 38.25
N ALA A 398 1.23 -17.50 38.78
CA ALA A 398 2.26 -18.53 38.63
C ALA A 398 2.40 -19.00 37.17
N GLU A 399 1.30 -19.17 36.44
CA GLU A 399 1.30 -19.49 35.01
C GLU A 399 1.89 -18.33 34.19
N PHE A 400 1.55 -17.08 34.51
CA PHE A 400 2.12 -15.90 33.85
C PHE A 400 3.65 -15.82 34.04
N GLU A 401 4.16 -16.02 35.26
CA GLU A 401 5.61 -16.04 35.51
C GLU A 401 6.31 -17.25 34.85
N GLN A 402 5.67 -18.41 34.76
CA GLN A 402 6.20 -19.55 33.98
C GLN A 402 6.26 -19.22 32.47
N GLN A 403 5.20 -18.65 31.90
CA GLN A 403 5.18 -18.24 30.48
C GLN A 403 6.26 -17.17 30.19
N LYS A 404 6.43 -16.20 31.09
CA LYS A 404 7.48 -15.17 31.04
C LYS A 404 8.88 -15.77 31.10
N GLN A 405 9.14 -16.75 31.98
CA GLN A 405 10.43 -17.46 32.04
C GLN A 405 10.68 -18.31 30.78
N ALA A 406 9.65 -18.97 30.23
CA ALA A 406 9.76 -19.72 28.98
C ALA A 406 10.07 -18.79 27.79
N LEU A 407 9.39 -17.63 27.69
CA LEU A 407 9.66 -16.61 26.68
C LEU A 407 11.08 -16.02 26.83
N GLN A 408 11.53 -15.71 28.04
CA GLN A 408 12.90 -15.22 28.26
C GLN A 408 13.94 -16.27 27.85
N THR A 409 13.72 -17.53 28.19
CA THR A 409 14.59 -18.64 27.76
C THR A 409 14.64 -18.72 26.23
N ARG A 410 13.50 -18.59 25.56
CA ARG A 410 13.41 -18.61 24.10
C ARG A 410 14.05 -17.40 23.42
N ILE A 411 14.03 -16.22 24.04
CA ILE A 411 14.77 -15.04 23.58
C ILE A 411 16.27 -15.34 23.61
N ASN A 412 16.79 -15.82 24.74
CA ASN A 412 18.21 -16.17 24.89
C ASN A 412 18.66 -17.26 23.89
N GLU A 413 17.80 -18.24 23.58
CA GLU A 413 18.06 -19.24 22.52
C GLU A 413 18.17 -18.62 21.12
N LEU A 414 17.26 -17.69 20.78
CA LEU A 414 17.23 -17.01 19.49
C LEU A 414 18.43 -16.07 19.31
N GLU A 415 18.83 -15.35 20.38
CA GLU A 415 20.04 -14.52 20.38
C GLU A 415 21.29 -15.38 20.07
N GLN A 416 21.44 -16.54 20.71
CA GLN A 416 22.54 -17.47 20.41
C GLN A 416 22.47 -18.05 18.99
N GLN A 417 21.29 -18.21 18.40
CA GLN A 417 21.14 -18.63 17.01
C GLN A 417 21.55 -17.51 16.04
N VAL A 418 21.14 -16.27 16.31
CA VAL A 418 21.54 -15.08 15.52
C VAL A 418 23.05 -14.86 15.61
N GLU A 419 23.67 -15.01 16.78
CA GLU A 419 25.12 -14.87 16.93
C GLU A 419 25.89 -15.96 16.17
N LYS A 420 25.44 -17.22 16.23
CA LYS A 420 26.01 -18.33 15.44
C LYS A 420 25.87 -18.09 13.94
N LEU A 421 24.70 -17.66 13.47
CA LEU A 421 24.45 -17.34 12.06
C LEU A 421 25.31 -16.16 11.59
N ASN A 422 25.48 -15.12 12.41
CA ASN A 422 26.38 -14.01 12.10
C ASN A 422 27.85 -14.45 12.03
N HIS A 423 28.29 -15.39 12.87
CA HIS A 423 29.64 -15.96 12.78
C HIS A 423 29.81 -16.77 11.49
N GLN A 424 28.87 -17.66 11.19
CA GLN A 424 28.88 -18.46 9.95
C GLN A 424 28.84 -17.58 8.68
N LEU A 425 28.02 -16.54 8.67
CA LEU A 425 27.95 -15.57 7.56
C LEU A 425 29.27 -14.80 7.42
N LYS A 426 29.89 -14.38 8.54
CA LYS A 426 31.19 -13.72 8.55
C LYS A 426 32.30 -14.63 8.02
N ASP A 427 32.31 -15.90 8.41
CA ASP A 427 33.29 -16.88 7.94
C ASP A 427 33.09 -17.22 6.45
N GLN A 428 31.84 -17.31 5.97
CA GLN A 428 31.53 -17.45 4.55
C GLN A 428 31.95 -16.23 3.73
N VAL A 429 31.67 -15.00 4.22
CA VAL A 429 32.12 -13.76 3.57
C VAL A 429 33.65 -13.68 3.57
N ALA A 430 34.32 -14.07 4.66
CA ALA A 430 35.78 -14.16 4.70
C ALA A 430 36.32 -15.15 3.66
N ALA A 431 35.77 -16.38 3.61
CA ALA A 431 36.13 -17.40 2.63
C ALA A 431 35.97 -16.89 1.18
N VAL A 432 34.77 -16.40 0.82
CA VAL A 432 34.48 -15.85 -0.52
C VAL A 432 35.37 -14.65 -0.84
N SER A 433 35.68 -13.78 0.12
CA SER A 433 36.60 -12.65 -0.10
C SER A 433 38.04 -13.11 -0.39
N SER A 434 38.52 -14.17 0.30
CA SER A 434 39.84 -14.74 0.08
C SER A 434 39.94 -15.51 -1.24
N GLU A 435 38.89 -16.26 -1.61
CA GLU A 435 38.86 -16.99 -2.87
C GLU A 435 38.78 -16.02 -4.06
N SER A 436 37.88 -15.03 -4.00
CA SER A 436 37.78 -14.01 -5.06
C SER A 436 39.05 -13.17 -5.19
N ALA A 437 39.76 -12.85 -4.09
CA ALA A 437 41.08 -12.23 -4.15
C ALA A 437 42.12 -13.11 -4.85
N GLY A 438 42.17 -14.41 -4.52
CA GLY A 438 43.08 -15.37 -5.17
C GLY A 438 42.76 -15.59 -6.65
N GLN A 439 41.48 -15.63 -7.02
CA GLN A 439 41.03 -15.68 -8.41
C GLN A 439 41.40 -14.39 -9.16
N LEU A 440 41.29 -13.22 -8.53
CA LEU A 440 41.70 -11.94 -9.12
C LEU A 440 43.20 -11.89 -9.40
N GLU A 441 44.03 -12.33 -8.45
CA GLU A 441 45.49 -12.40 -8.63
C GLU A 441 45.89 -13.38 -9.75
N LEU A 442 45.20 -14.53 -9.85
CA LEU A 442 45.40 -15.49 -10.93
C LEU A 442 44.99 -14.91 -12.31
N ILE A 443 43.90 -14.15 -12.38
CA ILE A 443 43.46 -13.46 -13.60
C ILE A 443 44.50 -12.40 -14.00
N GLN A 444 45.00 -11.59 -13.06
CA GLN A 444 46.03 -10.58 -13.33
C GLN A 444 47.34 -11.22 -13.84
N LYS A 445 47.78 -12.33 -13.24
CA LYS A 445 48.94 -13.10 -13.74
C LYS A 445 48.72 -13.62 -15.16
N LYS A 446 47.57 -14.24 -15.44
CA LYS A 446 47.22 -14.70 -16.80
C LYS A 446 47.10 -13.55 -17.81
N GLN A 447 46.63 -12.37 -17.41
CA GLN A 447 46.60 -11.17 -18.26
C GLN A 447 48.02 -10.70 -18.60
N ALA A 448 48.92 -10.60 -17.61
CA ALA A 448 50.31 -10.23 -17.84
C ALA A 448 51.06 -11.24 -18.76
N GLU A 449 50.81 -12.54 -18.60
CA GLU A 449 51.34 -13.57 -19.51
C GLU A 449 50.80 -13.43 -20.94
N LEU A 450 49.49 -13.15 -21.09
CA LEU A 450 48.87 -12.94 -22.41
C LEU A 450 49.38 -11.67 -23.10
N ASP A 451 49.58 -10.58 -22.35
CA ASP A 451 50.12 -9.33 -22.91
C ASP A 451 51.61 -9.44 -23.26
N LYS A 452 52.41 -10.14 -22.45
CA LYS A 452 53.79 -10.51 -22.84
C LYS A 452 53.79 -11.34 -24.12
N LYS A 453 52.93 -12.36 -24.24
CA LYS A 453 52.87 -13.22 -25.43
C LYS A 453 52.28 -12.51 -26.66
N ARG A 454 51.40 -11.52 -26.48
CA ARG A 454 50.96 -10.60 -27.54
C ARG A 454 52.12 -9.74 -28.06
N GLU A 455 52.98 -9.26 -27.18
CA GLU A 455 54.13 -8.43 -27.55
C GLU A 455 55.24 -9.25 -28.22
N GLU A 456 55.52 -10.46 -27.75
CA GLU A 456 56.38 -11.43 -28.43
C GLU A 456 55.89 -11.73 -29.87
N LEU A 457 54.58 -11.96 -30.04
CA LEU A 457 53.96 -12.17 -31.36
C LEU A 457 54.01 -10.91 -32.25
N ARG A 458 53.89 -9.70 -31.71
CA ARG A 458 54.07 -8.44 -32.48
C ARG A 458 55.50 -8.29 -32.99
N GLN A 459 56.49 -8.57 -32.14
CA GLN A 459 57.90 -8.48 -32.50
C GLN A 459 58.26 -9.51 -33.58
N GLN A 460 57.72 -10.74 -33.49
CA GLN A 460 57.82 -11.74 -34.56
C GLN A 460 57.15 -11.25 -35.85
N LEU A 461 55.94 -10.67 -35.78
CA LEU A 461 55.21 -10.21 -36.97
C LEU A 461 55.94 -9.07 -37.69
N GLU A 462 56.47 -8.07 -36.97
CA GLU A 462 57.27 -7.00 -37.57
C GLU A 462 58.63 -7.51 -38.10
N THR A 463 59.24 -8.51 -37.45
CA THR A 463 60.46 -9.17 -37.96
C THR A 463 60.20 -9.89 -39.29
N ASN A 464 59.14 -10.71 -39.35
CA ASN A 464 58.76 -11.43 -40.56
C ASN A 464 58.36 -10.48 -41.69
N LYS A 465 57.67 -9.37 -41.36
CA LYS A 465 57.31 -8.30 -42.29
C LYS A 465 58.55 -7.58 -42.85
N ALA A 466 59.57 -7.36 -42.04
CA ALA A 466 60.85 -6.81 -42.49
C ALA A 466 61.63 -7.79 -43.38
N GLN A 467 61.60 -9.10 -43.08
CA GLN A 467 62.15 -10.15 -43.95
C GLN A 467 61.45 -10.16 -45.32
N VAL A 468 60.12 -10.20 -45.34
CA VAL A 468 59.32 -10.18 -46.59
C VAL A 468 59.56 -8.89 -47.40
N GLN A 469 59.75 -7.74 -46.75
CA GLN A 469 60.14 -6.50 -47.45
C GLN A 469 61.54 -6.59 -48.08
N ASN A 470 62.52 -7.16 -47.38
CA ASN A 470 63.87 -7.38 -47.91
C ASN A 470 63.86 -8.38 -49.08
N GLU A 471 63.12 -9.49 -48.97
CA GLU A 471 62.91 -10.44 -50.06
C GLU A 471 62.23 -9.79 -51.28
N GLN A 472 61.19 -8.97 -51.09
CA GLN A 472 60.57 -8.21 -52.17
C GLN A 472 61.55 -7.22 -52.83
N GLU A 473 62.46 -6.60 -52.08
CA GLU A 473 63.49 -5.72 -52.64
C GLU A 473 64.56 -6.52 -53.41
N GLN A 474 64.97 -7.70 -52.92
CA GLN A 474 65.88 -8.59 -53.63
C GLN A 474 65.25 -9.16 -54.92
N ILE A 475 63.97 -9.52 -54.89
CA ILE A 475 63.22 -9.95 -56.08
C ILE A 475 63.14 -8.81 -57.10
N ARG A 476 62.90 -7.56 -56.68
CA ARG A 476 62.92 -6.38 -57.56
C ARG A 476 64.29 -6.10 -58.17
N LYS A 477 65.38 -6.31 -57.43
CA LYS A 477 66.75 -6.18 -57.96
C LYS A 477 67.02 -7.25 -59.00
N ARG A 478 66.74 -8.51 -58.69
CA ARG A 478 66.87 -9.64 -59.63
C ARG A 478 65.99 -9.49 -60.87
N SER A 479 64.77 -8.96 -60.77
CA SER A 479 63.94 -8.70 -61.95
C SER A 479 64.53 -7.60 -62.83
N ALA A 480 65.04 -6.51 -62.24
CA ALA A 480 65.72 -5.45 -63.00
C ALA A 480 67.03 -5.91 -63.65
N GLU A 481 67.78 -6.79 -62.99
CA GLU A 481 68.97 -7.46 -63.55
C GLU A 481 68.60 -8.37 -64.73
N LEU A 482 67.49 -9.11 -64.63
CA LEU A 482 66.96 -9.93 -65.72
C LEU A 482 66.44 -9.10 -66.91
N ASP A 483 65.78 -7.96 -66.66
CA ASP A 483 65.34 -7.03 -67.71
C ASP A 483 66.54 -6.38 -68.42
N GLN A 484 67.62 -6.07 -67.69
CA GLN A 484 68.89 -5.62 -68.28
C GLN A 484 69.54 -6.72 -69.12
N ALA A 485 69.65 -7.95 -68.61
CA ALA A 485 70.17 -9.07 -69.37
C ALA A 485 69.34 -9.37 -70.63
N ALA A 486 68.01 -9.29 -70.55
CA ALA A 486 67.11 -9.47 -71.69
C ALA A 486 67.33 -8.39 -72.76
N THR A 487 67.44 -7.12 -72.37
CA THR A 487 67.70 -6.02 -73.31
C THR A 487 69.12 -6.04 -73.88
N GLU A 488 70.13 -6.51 -73.15
CA GLU A 488 71.45 -6.79 -73.71
C GLU A 488 71.42 -7.93 -74.74
N ILE A 489 70.72 -9.03 -74.44
CA ILE A 489 70.52 -10.15 -75.37
C ILE A 489 69.81 -9.67 -76.65
N GLU A 490 68.79 -8.82 -76.52
CA GLU A 490 68.10 -8.24 -77.68
C GLU A 490 69.01 -7.31 -78.50
N GLN A 491 69.83 -6.47 -77.86
CA GLN A 491 70.85 -5.67 -78.56
C GLN A 491 71.90 -6.54 -79.28
N GLN A 492 72.33 -7.66 -78.67
CA GLN A 492 73.25 -8.61 -79.32
C GLN A 492 72.57 -9.31 -80.50
N ARG A 493 71.29 -9.66 -80.37
CA ARG A 493 70.46 -10.23 -81.43
C ARG A 493 70.30 -9.26 -82.59
N GLU A 494 70.06 -7.98 -82.32
CA GLU A 494 70.06 -6.91 -83.32
C GLU A 494 71.42 -6.76 -84.02
N LYS A 495 72.53 -6.67 -83.26
CA LYS A 495 73.89 -6.63 -83.82
C LYS A 495 74.16 -7.83 -84.73
N TYR A 496 73.70 -9.02 -84.34
CA TYR A 496 73.83 -10.24 -85.13
C TYR A 496 72.97 -10.19 -86.40
N GLN A 497 71.72 -9.71 -86.35
CA GLN A 497 70.87 -9.56 -87.54
C GLN A 497 71.41 -8.49 -88.50
N ARG A 498 71.91 -7.35 -88.00
CA ARG A 498 72.58 -6.32 -88.83
C ARG A 498 73.83 -6.89 -89.50
N ARG A 499 74.66 -7.65 -88.77
CA ARG A 499 75.86 -8.32 -89.32
C ARG A 499 75.49 -9.41 -90.33
N LYS A 500 74.37 -10.12 -90.13
CA LYS A 500 73.80 -11.09 -91.08
C LYS A 500 73.29 -10.39 -92.35
N GLN A 501 72.60 -9.26 -92.24
CA GLN A 501 72.18 -8.45 -93.38
C GLN A 501 73.39 -7.94 -94.17
N GLN A 502 74.41 -7.40 -93.49
CA GLN A 502 75.68 -7.00 -94.13
C GLN A 502 76.39 -8.16 -94.82
N LEU A 503 76.33 -9.39 -94.27
CA LEU A 503 76.83 -10.59 -94.93
C LEU A 503 76.01 -10.97 -96.18
N VAL A 504 74.68 -10.87 -96.14
CA VAL A 504 73.81 -11.09 -97.30
C VAL A 504 74.06 -10.03 -98.39
N GLU A 505 74.18 -8.76 -98.02
CA GLU A 505 74.55 -7.68 -98.94
C GLU A 505 75.98 -7.87 -99.49
N ALA A 506 76.93 -8.33 -98.69
CA ALA A 506 78.28 -8.64 -99.15
C ALA A 506 78.29 -9.84 -100.13
N VAL A 507 77.47 -10.86 -99.90
CA VAL A 507 77.29 -11.99 -100.83
C VAL A 507 76.61 -11.52 -102.12
N ASP A 508 75.54 -10.74 -102.05
CA ASP A 508 74.89 -10.15 -103.24
C ASP A 508 75.83 -9.20 -104.00
N GLN A 509 76.67 -8.41 -103.31
CA GLN A 509 77.72 -7.61 -103.94
C GLN A 509 78.82 -8.50 -104.54
N LEU A 510 79.16 -9.64 -103.93
CA LEU A 510 80.10 -10.62 -104.49
C LEU A 510 79.53 -11.35 -105.71
N ASP A 511 78.24 -11.67 -105.73
CA ASP A 511 77.57 -12.29 -106.88
C ASP A 511 77.29 -11.27 -107.99
N LYS A 512 76.97 -10.01 -107.65
CA LYS A 512 77.00 -8.87 -108.60
C LYS A 512 78.43 -8.65 -109.13
N ARG A 513 79.48 -8.82 -108.33
CA ARG A 513 80.89 -8.79 -108.78
C ARG A 513 81.26 -10.01 -109.63
N ARG A 514 80.79 -11.22 -109.33
CA ARG A 514 80.97 -12.44 -110.16
C ARG A 514 80.22 -12.32 -111.49
N ALA A 515 78.99 -11.82 -111.48
CA ALA A 515 78.22 -11.52 -112.68
C ALA A 515 78.93 -10.46 -113.54
N LYS A 516 79.40 -9.35 -112.93
CA LYS A 516 80.25 -8.35 -113.59
C LYS A 516 81.55 -8.96 -114.12
N LEU A 517 82.27 -9.78 -113.36
CA LEU A 517 83.47 -10.48 -113.81
C LEU A 517 83.18 -11.46 -114.96
N SER A 518 82.02 -12.13 -114.99
CA SER A 518 81.61 -12.98 -116.12
C SER A 518 81.30 -12.18 -117.39
N LYS A 519 80.90 -10.89 -117.24
CA LYS A 519 80.69 -9.95 -118.34
C LYS A 519 82.02 -9.32 -118.77
N TYR A 520 82.87 -8.88 -117.85
CA TYR A 520 84.23 -8.41 -118.13
C TYR A 520 85.12 -9.50 -118.77
N LYS A 521 85.03 -10.76 -118.33
CA LYS A 521 85.75 -11.90 -118.95
C LYS A 521 85.26 -12.24 -120.37
N ARG A 522 84.06 -11.76 -120.75
CA ARG A 522 83.56 -11.80 -122.14
C ARG A 522 83.96 -10.53 -122.92
N ALA A 523 83.87 -9.34 -122.32
CA ALA A 523 84.27 -8.07 -122.92
C ALA A 523 85.79 -7.97 -123.20
N LEU A 524 86.64 -8.41 -122.27
CA LEU A 524 88.11 -8.44 -122.43
C LEU A 524 88.60 -9.38 -123.54
N LYS A 525 87.73 -10.23 -124.09
CA LYS A 525 88.02 -11.06 -125.29
C LYS A 525 87.46 -10.46 -126.59
N ALA A 526 86.71 -9.35 -126.52
CA ALA A 526 86.06 -8.69 -127.65
C ALA A 526 86.43 -7.19 -127.81
N GLN A 527 87.11 -6.60 -126.83
CA GLN A 527 87.43 -5.17 -126.80
C GLN A 527 88.92 -4.90 -126.50
N ARG A 528 89.80 -5.70 -127.09
CA ARG A 528 91.23 -5.33 -127.30
C ARG A 528 91.40 -4.45 -128.56
N GLU A 529 90.35 -4.30 -129.35
CA GLU A 529 90.22 -3.27 -130.38
C GLU A 529 89.29 -2.14 -129.88
N LYS A 530 89.52 -0.93 -130.41
CA LYS A 530 88.68 0.27 -130.26
C LYS A 530 88.64 0.90 -128.86
N LEU A 531 89.68 1.70 -128.62
CA LEU A 531 89.67 2.86 -127.74
C LEU A 531 88.44 3.77 -127.98
N SER A 532 87.88 4.36 -126.92
CA SER A 532 87.89 5.83 -126.66
C SER A 532 86.68 6.34 -125.81
N HIS A 533 86.95 7.26 -124.86
CA HIS A 533 86.03 8.18 -124.13
C HIS A 533 84.83 7.59 -123.29
N GLU A 534 84.18 8.26 -122.30
CA GLU A 534 84.50 9.29 -121.27
C GLU A 534 83.26 9.56 -120.32
N ALA A 535 83.35 10.44 -119.30
CA ALA A 535 82.26 11.10 -118.52
C ALA A 535 81.59 10.42 -117.26
N VAL A 536 80.52 11.05 -116.67
CA VAL A 536 80.49 11.38 -115.20
C VAL A 536 79.08 11.71 -114.53
N ARG A 537 78.89 11.35 -113.22
CA ARG A 537 77.96 11.89 -112.13
C ARG A 537 76.39 11.76 -112.26
N VAL A 538 75.48 11.58 -111.24
CA VAL A 538 75.03 12.16 -109.90
C VAL A 538 73.88 13.21 -110.00
N GLN A 539 72.69 13.18 -109.30
CA GLN A 539 72.35 13.74 -107.93
C GLN A 539 70.82 13.73 -107.50
N SER A 540 70.47 13.83 -106.18
CA SER A 540 69.24 14.45 -105.50
C SER A 540 67.79 13.84 -105.68
N SER A 541 66.65 14.21 -105.02
CA SER A 541 66.15 14.75 -103.67
C SER A 541 64.57 14.90 -103.74
N GLY A 542 63.68 15.25 -102.75
CA GLY A 542 63.64 15.44 -101.27
C GLY A 542 62.41 16.31 -100.75
N GLN A 543 61.89 16.11 -99.50
CA GLN A 543 61.07 17.06 -98.63
C GLN A 543 59.56 17.36 -98.98
N GLN A 544 58.59 17.95 -98.19
CA GLN A 544 58.36 18.35 -96.75
C GLN A 544 56.87 18.76 -96.35
N TYR A 545 56.55 18.94 -95.04
CA TYR A 545 55.54 19.85 -94.35
C TYR A 545 54.05 19.51 -93.94
N GLU A 546 53.34 20.48 -93.29
CA GLU A 546 52.47 20.35 -92.07
C GLU A 546 51.36 21.47 -91.89
N GLY A 547 50.31 21.25 -91.04
CA GLY A 547 49.37 22.28 -90.48
C GLY A 547 47.88 21.82 -90.36
N LEU A 548 46.94 22.40 -89.56
CA LEU A 548 46.98 23.41 -88.47
C LEU A 548 45.63 23.46 -87.66
N GLU A 549 45.69 23.77 -86.35
CA GLU A 549 44.69 24.45 -85.48
C GLU A 549 43.40 23.79 -84.87
N LYS A 550 42.62 24.61 -84.13
CA LYS A 550 41.71 24.28 -83.00
C LYS A 550 40.24 24.64 -83.31
N GLU A 551 39.29 24.00 -82.62
CA GLU A 551 38.39 24.64 -81.60
C GLU A 551 37.15 23.79 -81.29
N ARG A 552 36.86 23.59 -79.98
CA ARG A 552 35.56 23.70 -79.26
C ARG A 552 35.69 23.04 -77.88
N GLN A 553 35.44 23.76 -76.77
CA GLN A 553 34.14 23.96 -76.09
C GLN A 553 33.54 22.66 -75.50
N MET A 554 33.01 22.62 -74.27
CA MET A 554 33.08 23.63 -73.19
C MET A 554 32.78 23.03 -71.80
N LEU A 555 33.21 23.77 -70.78
CA LEU A 555 32.67 23.84 -69.42
C LEU A 555 31.16 23.52 -69.30
N ALA A 556 30.80 22.60 -68.39
CA ALA A 556 29.40 22.37 -67.97
C ALA A 556 29.24 22.03 -66.47
N GLU A 557 30.20 21.32 -65.87
CA GLU A 557 29.96 20.52 -64.65
C GLU A 557 30.54 21.12 -63.34
N VAL A 558 30.71 22.45 -63.28
CA VAL A 558 31.21 23.16 -62.07
C VAL A 558 30.11 23.99 -61.38
N LYS A 559 28.93 24.10 -62.00
CA LYS A 559 27.89 25.08 -61.62
C LYS A 559 26.75 24.53 -60.74
N LYS A 560 26.93 23.41 -60.02
CA LYS A 560 25.80 22.78 -59.29
C LYS A 560 26.11 22.08 -57.95
N PHE A 561 27.14 22.53 -57.24
CA PHE A 561 27.37 22.15 -55.82
C PHE A 561 27.53 23.34 -54.87
N LEU A 562 27.63 24.57 -55.42
CA LEU A 562 27.75 25.83 -54.67
C LEU A 562 26.39 26.48 -54.32
N GLU A 563 25.27 25.76 -54.50
CA GLU A 563 23.94 26.16 -54.00
C GLU A 563 23.61 25.48 -52.65
N THR A 564 24.51 24.61 -52.15
CA THR A 564 24.23 23.64 -51.07
C THR A 564 24.72 24.07 -49.68
N SER A 565 25.02 25.36 -49.46
CA SER A 565 25.72 25.81 -48.23
C SER A 565 25.20 27.08 -47.53
N GLU A 566 24.17 27.76 -48.05
CA GLU A 566 23.61 28.99 -47.41
C GLU A 566 22.24 28.79 -46.72
N ALA A 567 21.61 27.63 -46.85
CA ALA A 567 20.24 27.40 -46.35
C ALA A 567 20.11 27.00 -44.86
N GLU A 568 21.20 26.59 -44.20
CA GLU A 568 21.10 25.89 -42.89
C GLU A 568 21.42 26.77 -41.66
N MET A 569 22.00 27.96 -41.83
CA MET A 569 22.60 28.71 -40.71
C MET A 569 21.65 29.66 -39.94
N VAL A 570 20.42 29.89 -40.42
CA VAL A 570 19.45 30.81 -39.77
C VAL A 570 18.33 30.09 -39.01
N ALA A 571 18.16 28.78 -39.19
CA ALA A 571 17.03 28.02 -38.65
C ALA A 571 17.06 27.71 -37.13
N ARG A 572 18.14 28.07 -36.39
CA ARG A 572 18.39 27.57 -35.02
C ARG A 572 18.07 28.50 -33.85
N TRP A 573 17.64 29.74 -34.06
CA TRP A 573 17.42 30.72 -32.96
C TRP A 573 15.96 31.15 -32.70
N ALA A 574 14.98 30.58 -33.41
CA ALA A 574 13.55 30.90 -33.21
C ALA A 574 12.78 29.88 -32.32
N THR A 575 13.26 28.63 -32.22
CA THR A 575 12.46 27.50 -31.72
C THR A 575 12.43 27.34 -30.19
N HIS A 576 13.50 27.67 -29.48
CA HIS A 576 13.59 27.42 -28.02
C HIS A 576 12.56 28.21 -27.18
N LYS A 577 12.20 29.44 -27.57
CA LYS A 577 11.20 30.24 -26.84
C LYS A 577 9.76 29.77 -27.10
N ALA A 578 9.46 29.28 -28.31
CA ALA A 578 8.15 28.70 -28.60
C ALA A 578 7.96 27.36 -27.86
N ALA A 579 8.97 26.48 -27.89
CA ALA A 579 8.92 25.19 -27.21
C ALA A 579 8.73 25.33 -25.69
N THR A 580 9.46 26.24 -25.04
CA THR A 580 9.32 26.48 -23.60
C THR A 580 7.95 27.03 -23.20
N ILE A 581 7.34 27.91 -24.01
CA ILE A 581 5.97 28.40 -23.77
C ILE A 581 4.94 27.28 -23.93
N VAL A 582 5.08 26.41 -24.95
CA VAL A 582 4.18 25.26 -25.15
C VAL A 582 4.31 24.24 -24.00
N VAL A 583 5.53 23.91 -23.59
CA VAL A 583 5.77 23.01 -22.45
C VAL A 583 5.22 23.60 -21.14
N ALA A 584 5.41 24.90 -20.89
CA ALA A 584 4.83 25.57 -19.73
C ALA A 584 3.29 25.56 -19.76
N ALA A 585 2.67 25.78 -20.94
CA ALA A 585 1.22 25.69 -21.09
C ALA A 585 0.69 24.27 -20.85
N VAL A 586 1.39 23.24 -21.33
CA VAL A 586 1.05 21.83 -21.06
C VAL A 586 1.19 21.50 -19.57
N LEU A 587 2.24 21.97 -18.90
CA LEU A 587 2.42 21.79 -17.45
C LEU A 587 1.32 22.50 -16.65
N ILE A 588 0.94 23.73 -17.02
CA ILE A 588 -0.17 24.45 -16.38
C ILE A 588 -1.50 23.72 -16.59
N LEU A 589 -1.76 23.17 -17.79
CA LEU A 589 -2.95 22.36 -18.06
C LEU A 589 -2.95 21.04 -17.26
N MET A 590 -1.81 20.38 -17.09
CA MET A 590 -1.68 19.19 -16.23
C MET A 590 -1.94 19.53 -14.75
N LEU A 591 -1.38 20.64 -14.25
CA LEU A 591 -1.62 21.12 -12.88
C LEU A 591 -3.09 21.51 -12.66
N MET A 592 -3.73 22.16 -13.63
CA MET A 592 -5.17 22.47 -13.59
C MET A 592 -6.04 21.21 -13.63
N GLY A 593 -5.66 20.19 -14.41
CA GLY A 593 -6.33 18.89 -14.43
C GLY A 593 -6.26 18.18 -13.08
N GLY A 594 -5.07 18.13 -12.47
CA GLY A 594 -4.87 17.59 -11.12
C GLY A 594 -5.66 18.35 -10.04
N PHE A 595 -5.70 19.69 -10.12
CA PHE A 595 -6.47 20.52 -9.20
C PHE A 595 -7.99 20.34 -9.37
N SER A 596 -8.49 20.26 -10.60
CA SER A 596 -9.89 19.96 -10.91
C SER A 596 -10.32 18.61 -10.33
N TYR A 597 -9.48 17.57 -10.48
CA TYR A 597 -9.73 16.25 -9.89
C TYR A 597 -9.78 16.29 -8.34
N LEU A 598 -8.86 17.03 -7.69
CA LEU A 598 -8.86 17.22 -6.24
C LEU A 598 -10.11 17.96 -5.73
N VAL A 599 -10.62 18.94 -6.47
CA VAL A 599 -11.90 19.62 -6.16
C VAL A 599 -13.07 18.63 -6.26
N GLY A 600 -13.11 17.81 -7.32
CA GLY A 600 -14.13 16.77 -7.49
C GLY A 600 -14.18 15.77 -6.33
N GLN A 601 -13.03 15.36 -5.79
CA GLN A 601 -12.99 14.46 -4.64
C GLN A 601 -13.60 15.05 -3.36
N LYS A 602 -13.47 16.38 -3.12
CA LYS A 602 -14.00 17.03 -1.92
C LYS A 602 -15.48 17.44 -2.03
N ALA A 603 -16.00 17.65 -3.23
CA ALA A 603 -17.36 18.17 -3.43
C ALA A 603 -18.47 17.11 -3.22
N VAL A 604 -18.24 15.85 -3.63
CA VAL A 604 -19.26 14.80 -3.62
C VAL A 604 -19.00 13.79 -2.50
N LYS A 605 -19.81 13.87 -1.43
CA LYS A 605 -19.89 12.84 -0.37
C LYS A 605 -20.65 11.61 -0.90
N PRO A 606 -20.18 10.38 -0.65
CA PRO A 606 -20.90 9.17 -1.04
C PRO A 606 -22.15 8.95 -0.15
N VAL A 607 -23.28 8.60 -0.78
CA VAL A 607 -24.48 8.11 -0.08
C VAL A 607 -24.46 6.59 -0.13
N TRP A 608 -24.55 5.96 1.02
CA TRP A 608 -24.55 4.51 1.19
C TRP A 608 -25.97 4.03 1.44
N GLN A 609 -26.31 2.86 0.92
CA GLN A 609 -27.58 2.18 1.17
C GLN A 609 -27.34 0.88 1.91
N SER A 610 -28.25 0.55 2.83
CA SER A 610 -28.51 -0.83 3.26
C SER A 610 -29.88 -1.27 2.76
N SER A 611 -30.06 -2.57 2.52
CA SER A 611 -31.39 -3.15 2.37
C SER A 611 -31.57 -4.41 3.20
N MET A 612 -32.84 -4.69 3.51
CA MET A 612 -33.32 -5.87 4.24
C MET A 612 -34.59 -6.39 3.57
N THR A 613 -34.92 -7.66 3.77
CA THR A 613 -36.15 -8.24 3.23
C THR A 613 -37.00 -8.85 4.35
N LEU A 614 -38.26 -8.39 4.44
CA LEU A 614 -39.29 -8.93 5.34
C LEU A 614 -40.33 -9.74 4.55
N GLU A 615 -40.73 -10.88 5.10
CA GLU A 615 -41.86 -11.69 4.63
C GLU A 615 -43.01 -11.58 5.63
N LEU A 616 -44.13 -11.01 5.17
CA LEU A 616 -45.34 -10.79 5.95
C LEU A 616 -46.35 -11.95 5.77
N PRO A 617 -47.22 -12.20 6.76
CA PRO A 617 -48.42 -13.01 6.56
C PRO A 617 -49.36 -12.38 5.52
N ASN A 618 -50.23 -13.21 4.93
CA ASN A 618 -51.07 -12.80 3.79
C ASN A 618 -52.10 -11.71 4.19
N PRO A 619 -52.12 -10.51 3.57
CA PRO A 619 -52.80 -9.32 4.10
C PRO A 619 -54.33 -9.27 3.91
N GLY A 620 -54.94 -10.27 3.30
CA GLY A 620 -56.39 -10.34 3.09
C GLY A 620 -56.94 -9.44 1.98
N ASP A 621 -58.26 -9.48 1.81
CA ASP A 621 -58.99 -9.06 0.61
C ASP A 621 -58.86 -7.56 0.27
N GLU A 622 -58.56 -6.69 1.26
CA GLU A 622 -58.33 -5.26 1.03
C GLU A 622 -57.22 -5.01 0.00
N PHE A 623 -56.19 -5.87 -0.02
CA PHE A 623 -55.05 -5.75 -0.92
C PHE A 623 -55.44 -5.89 -2.40
N GLU A 624 -56.40 -6.75 -2.75
CA GLU A 624 -56.72 -7.06 -4.16
C GLU A 624 -57.30 -5.84 -4.90
N THR A 625 -57.84 -4.87 -4.16
CA THR A 625 -58.52 -3.69 -4.73
C THR A 625 -57.57 -2.52 -5.04
N ALA A 626 -56.53 -2.30 -4.23
CA ALA A 626 -55.63 -1.15 -4.37
C ALA A 626 -54.21 -1.38 -3.78
N PRO A 627 -53.38 -2.25 -4.39
CA PRO A 627 -52.05 -2.63 -3.88
C PRO A 627 -51.14 -1.49 -3.40
N GLY A 628 -51.04 -0.40 -4.17
CA GLY A 628 -50.18 0.74 -3.82
C GLY A 628 -50.74 1.61 -2.68
N ALA A 629 -52.06 1.75 -2.60
CA ALA A 629 -52.70 2.51 -1.52
C ALA A 629 -52.63 1.73 -0.20
N TRP A 630 -52.82 0.41 -0.25
CA TRP A 630 -52.62 -0.49 0.88
C TRP A 630 -51.18 -0.39 1.42
N LEU A 631 -50.17 -0.48 0.55
CA LEU A 631 -48.76 -0.41 0.96
C LEU A 631 -48.38 0.95 1.56
N ALA A 632 -48.85 2.06 0.98
CA ALA A 632 -48.62 3.40 1.51
C ALA A 632 -49.31 3.64 2.86
N ASN A 633 -50.51 3.09 3.06
CA ASN A 633 -51.23 3.14 4.34
C ASN A 633 -50.54 2.26 5.40
N TYR A 634 -50.20 1.02 5.05
CA TYR A 634 -49.49 0.09 5.94
C TYR A 634 -48.12 0.64 6.38
N PHE A 635 -47.39 1.27 5.46
CA PHE A 635 -46.14 1.98 5.79
C PHE A 635 -46.37 3.09 6.81
N ASN A 636 -47.28 4.03 6.54
CA ASN A 636 -47.49 5.20 7.41
C ASN A 636 -48.15 4.87 8.76
N SER A 637 -49.04 3.87 8.82
CA SER A 637 -49.80 3.53 10.03
C SER A 637 -49.15 2.44 10.89
N THR A 638 -48.45 1.48 10.29
CA THR A 638 -47.94 0.29 10.97
C THR A 638 -46.41 0.28 11.04
N LEU A 639 -45.70 0.56 9.94
CA LEU A 639 -44.23 0.49 9.91
C LEU A 639 -43.56 1.78 10.41
N LEU A 640 -44.17 2.95 10.19
CA LEU A 640 -43.83 4.22 10.82
C LEU A 640 -44.80 4.57 11.96
N GLY A 641 -45.38 3.55 12.61
CA GLY A 641 -46.17 3.71 13.82
C GLY A 641 -45.30 4.14 15.01
N GLU A 642 -45.85 4.93 15.92
CA GLU A 642 -45.13 5.53 17.04
C GLU A 642 -44.37 4.51 17.90
N ALA A 643 -44.97 3.35 18.17
CA ALA A 643 -44.34 2.26 18.92
C ALA A 643 -43.08 1.69 18.22
N VAL A 644 -43.09 1.58 16.89
CA VAL A 644 -41.91 1.13 16.11
C VAL A 644 -40.82 2.19 16.13
N LEU A 645 -41.19 3.47 16.00
CA LEU A 645 -40.23 4.58 16.01
C LEU A 645 -39.59 4.77 17.40
N ALA A 646 -40.37 4.69 18.47
CA ALA A 646 -39.89 4.77 19.84
C ALA A 646 -38.92 3.64 20.17
N GLU A 647 -39.25 2.39 19.81
CA GLU A 647 -38.35 1.24 20.00
C GLU A 647 -37.12 1.30 19.06
N THR A 648 -37.24 1.90 17.88
CA THR A 648 -36.08 2.16 17.00
C THR A 648 -35.11 3.16 17.64
N LEU A 649 -35.61 4.24 18.26
CA LEU A 649 -34.77 5.18 19.02
C LEU A 649 -34.13 4.50 20.24
N ASN A 650 -34.91 3.74 21.02
CA ASN A 650 -34.43 2.98 22.17
C ASN A 650 -33.24 2.06 21.79
N GLN A 651 -33.38 1.27 20.73
CA GLN A 651 -32.31 0.39 20.25
C GLN A 651 -31.12 1.14 19.61
N LEU A 652 -31.31 2.39 19.15
CA LEU A 652 -30.23 3.24 18.67
C LEU A 652 -29.45 3.90 19.80
N ASP A 653 -30.12 4.41 20.83
CA ASP A 653 -29.48 4.96 22.04
C ASP A 653 -28.73 3.85 22.82
N GLN A 654 -29.27 2.64 22.92
CA GLN A 654 -28.56 1.46 23.47
C GLN A 654 -27.28 1.11 22.69
N ARG A 655 -27.16 1.53 21.42
CA ARG A 655 -25.96 1.37 20.59
C ARG A 655 -25.04 2.60 20.61
N GLY A 656 -25.40 3.66 21.35
CA GLY A 656 -24.71 4.95 21.37
C GLY A 656 -24.94 5.82 20.12
N ILE A 657 -25.91 5.48 19.27
CA ILE A 657 -26.10 6.09 17.94
C ILE A 657 -27.28 7.08 17.96
N ARG A 658 -27.04 8.29 18.46
CA ARG A 658 -28.04 9.37 18.46
C ARG A 658 -28.26 9.92 17.05
N LEU A 659 -29.36 9.53 16.41
CA LEU A 659 -29.79 10.03 15.10
C LEU A 659 -30.66 11.30 15.21
N THR A 660 -31.69 11.27 16.04
CA THR A 660 -32.62 12.37 16.30
C THR A 660 -33.05 12.36 17.77
N SER A 661 -33.69 13.44 18.23
CA SER A 661 -34.14 13.61 19.63
C SER A 661 -35.65 13.44 19.83
N SER A 662 -36.40 13.02 18.81
CA SER A 662 -37.84 12.72 18.91
C SER A 662 -38.29 11.71 17.86
N THR A 663 -39.39 11.01 18.15
CA THR A 663 -40.06 10.07 17.23
C THR A 663 -40.57 10.78 15.98
N GLU A 664 -41.02 12.04 16.09
CA GLU A 664 -41.43 12.87 14.96
C GLU A 664 -40.26 13.16 14.00
N ALA A 665 -39.10 13.58 14.53
CA ALA A 665 -37.92 13.83 13.72
C ALA A 665 -37.38 12.53 13.09
N LEU A 666 -37.46 11.39 13.78
CA LEU A 666 -37.14 10.08 13.17
C LEU A 666 -38.11 9.74 12.02
N ARG A 667 -39.40 10.06 12.17
CA ARG A 667 -40.42 9.82 11.14
C ARG A 667 -40.20 10.65 9.88
N GLU A 668 -39.88 11.93 10.03
CA GLU A 668 -39.54 12.83 8.92
C GLU A 668 -38.29 12.32 8.19
N MET A 669 -37.22 12.03 8.93
CA MET A 669 -35.97 11.50 8.38
C MET A 669 -36.16 10.13 7.70
N PHE A 670 -37.01 9.24 8.20
CA PHE A 670 -37.36 7.99 7.51
C PHE A 670 -38.26 8.21 6.29
N ASN A 671 -39.20 9.16 6.30
CA ASN A 671 -39.98 9.50 5.10
C ASN A 671 -39.10 10.00 3.95
N GLU A 672 -37.99 10.69 4.25
CA GLU A 672 -37.02 11.13 3.24
C GLU A 672 -36.04 10.03 2.79
N ASN A 673 -35.57 9.18 3.72
CA ASN A 673 -34.38 8.34 3.51
C ASN A 673 -34.65 6.82 3.52
N LEU A 674 -35.88 6.38 3.79
CA LEU A 674 -36.27 4.97 3.84
C LEU A 674 -37.29 4.64 2.73
N THR A 675 -36.87 3.81 1.78
CA THR A 675 -37.66 3.40 0.62
C THR A 675 -38.11 1.94 0.74
N ILE A 676 -39.41 1.68 0.50
CA ILE A 676 -40.00 0.33 0.49
C ILE A 676 -40.44 -0.05 -0.92
N THR A 677 -40.03 -1.24 -1.37
CA THR A 677 -40.36 -1.81 -2.67
C THR A 677 -40.65 -3.31 -2.54
N GLY A 678 -41.54 -3.87 -3.35
CA GLY A 678 -41.75 -5.32 -3.40
C GLY A 678 -43.20 -5.75 -3.54
N THR A 679 -43.52 -6.90 -2.94
CA THR A 679 -44.86 -7.51 -2.91
C THR A 679 -45.32 -7.67 -1.46
N PRO A 680 -46.61 -7.88 -1.14
CA PRO A 680 -47.02 -7.95 0.27
C PRO A 680 -46.36 -9.10 1.03
N LYS A 681 -46.19 -10.25 0.37
CA LYS A 681 -45.45 -11.40 0.92
C LYS A 681 -43.93 -11.16 1.02
N ARG A 682 -43.38 -10.14 0.34
CA ARG A 682 -41.94 -9.83 0.39
C ARG A 682 -41.69 -8.34 0.16
N LEU A 683 -41.54 -7.60 1.25
CA LEU A 683 -41.11 -6.20 1.24
C LEU A 683 -39.59 -6.14 1.33
N GLU A 684 -38.94 -5.55 0.33
CA GLU A 684 -37.59 -5.03 0.46
C GLU A 684 -37.68 -3.61 1.06
N ILE A 685 -36.95 -3.39 2.14
CA ILE A 685 -36.86 -2.09 2.81
C ILE A 685 -35.40 -1.65 2.74
N SER A 686 -35.19 -0.43 2.25
CA SER A 686 -33.86 0.14 2.02
C SER A 686 -33.73 1.49 2.72
N TYR A 687 -32.59 1.74 3.33
CA TYR A 687 -32.28 3.00 4.02
C TYR A 687 -31.00 3.61 3.46
N GLN A 688 -31.03 4.91 3.18
CA GLN A 688 -29.92 5.66 2.57
C GLN A 688 -29.37 6.70 3.55
N SER A 689 -28.04 6.86 3.61
CA SER A 689 -27.41 7.97 4.35
C SER A 689 -25.97 8.23 3.89
N ALA A 690 -25.50 9.46 4.06
CA ALA A 690 -24.09 9.81 3.86
C ALA A 690 -23.17 9.23 4.96
N ALA A 691 -23.71 8.85 6.12
CA ALA A 691 -22.97 8.30 7.24
C ALA A 691 -22.79 6.77 7.09
N LYS A 692 -21.76 6.36 6.34
CA LYS A 692 -21.43 4.97 5.97
C LYS A 692 -21.64 3.91 7.05
N ASP A 693 -21.33 4.26 8.29
CA ASP A 693 -21.24 3.33 9.42
C ASP A 693 -22.54 3.30 10.26
N GLN A 694 -23.45 4.26 10.03
CA GLN A 694 -24.80 4.27 10.62
C GLN A 694 -25.82 3.47 9.78
N VAL A 695 -25.58 3.29 8.47
CA VAL A 695 -26.60 2.78 7.53
C VAL A 695 -27.03 1.33 7.83
N VAL A 696 -26.15 0.49 8.39
CA VAL A 696 -26.54 -0.87 8.85
C VAL A 696 -27.15 -0.84 10.26
N PRO A 697 -26.51 -0.23 11.29
CA PRO A 697 -27.10 -0.18 12.64
C PRO A 697 -28.51 0.43 12.72
N VAL A 698 -28.82 1.44 11.88
CA VAL A 698 -30.15 2.06 11.82
C VAL A 698 -31.19 1.13 11.23
N LEU A 699 -30.90 0.47 10.11
CA LEU A 699 -31.81 -0.51 9.52
C LEU A 699 -31.92 -1.78 10.39
N GLU A 700 -30.88 -2.13 11.16
CA GLU A 700 -30.95 -3.17 12.19
C GLU A 700 -31.90 -2.83 13.34
N ALA A 701 -31.72 -1.66 13.98
CA ALA A 701 -32.59 -1.21 15.06
C ALA A 701 -34.05 -1.15 14.60
N TYR A 702 -34.28 -0.59 13.42
CA TYR A 702 -35.61 -0.54 12.80
C TYR A 702 -36.16 -1.94 12.49
N SER A 703 -35.36 -2.86 11.93
CA SER A 703 -35.81 -4.23 11.65
C SER A 703 -36.25 -4.97 12.91
N ARG A 704 -35.51 -4.82 14.01
CA ARG A 704 -35.81 -5.41 15.32
C ARG A 704 -37.05 -4.77 15.94
N ALA A 705 -37.20 -3.46 15.86
CA ALA A 705 -38.40 -2.75 16.33
C ALA A 705 -39.66 -3.20 15.57
N VAL A 706 -39.59 -3.29 14.23
CA VAL A 706 -40.68 -3.82 13.39
C VAL A 706 -41.00 -5.27 13.77
N LEU A 707 -40.00 -6.15 13.86
CA LEU A 707 -40.21 -7.57 14.19
C LEU A 707 -40.79 -7.75 15.60
N GLY A 708 -40.29 -7.01 16.60
CA GLY A 708 -40.82 -7.04 17.96
C GLY A 708 -42.27 -6.56 18.04
N TYR A 709 -42.59 -5.48 17.33
CA TYR A 709 -43.96 -4.95 17.23
C TYR A 709 -44.93 -5.94 16.55
N GLN A 710 -44.54 -6.54 15.41
CA GLN A 710 -45.37 -7.56 14.76
C GLN A 710 -45.53 -8.79 15.66
N MET A 711 -44.46 -9.32 16.28
CA MET A 711 -44.58 -10.47 17.19
C MET A 711 -45.46 -10.18 18.42
N ALA A 712 -45.48 -8.94 18.93
CA ALA A 712 -46.41 -8.55 19.99
C ALA A 712 -47.87 -8.52 19.50
N ARG A 713 -48.10 -7.97 18.29
CA ARG A 713 -49.42 -7.94 17.64
C ARG A 713 -49.95 -9.33 17.29
N ASP A 714 -49.12 -10.19 16.70
CA ASP A 714 -49.45 -11.56 16.31
C ASP A 714 -49.86 -12.40 17.54
N ARG A 715 -49.14 -12.24 18.67
CA ARG A 715 -49.50 -12.85 19.96
C ARG A 715 -50.84 -12.35 20.52
N ALA A 716 -51.15 -11.07 20.36
CA ALA A 716 -52.40 -10.49 20.83
C ALA A 716 -53.62 -10.92 19.98
N VAL A 717 -53.41 -11.29 18.72
CA VAL A 717 -54.45 -11.78 17.79
C VAL A 717 -54.55 -13.31 17.78
N GLY A 718 -53.54 -14.02 18.27
CA GLY A 718 -53.51 -15.49 18.34
C GLY A 718 -53.14 -16.18 17.02
N GLY A 719 -52.42 -15.48 16.12
CA GLY A 719 -52.04 -16.00 14.80
C GLY A 719 -50.73 -16.80 14.81
N GLU A 720 -50.69 -17.94 14.12
CA GLU A 720 -49.47 -18.75 13.97
C GLU A 720 -48.47 -18.19 12.94
N GLN A 721 -48.93 -17.37 11.98
CA GLN A 721 -48.10 -16.83 10.91
C GLN A 721 -47.43 -15.51 11.31
N THR A 722 -46.25 -15.63 11.92
CA THR A 722 -45.41 -14.48 12.30
C THR A 722 -44.64 -13.88 11.13
N THR A 723 -44.43 -12.56 11.17
CA THR A 723 -43.54 -11.85 10.23
C THR A 723 -42.09 -12.37 10.34
N ARG A 724 -41.41 -12.62 9.21
CA ARG A 724 -40.05 -13.18 9.17
C ARG A 724 -39.05 -12.28 8.46
N LEU A 725 -37.83 -12.22 8.99
CA LEU A 725 -36.68 -11.61 8.33
C LEU A 725 -36.08 -12.62 7.35
N VAL A 726 -36.22 -12.35 6.04
CA VAL A 726 -35.68 -13.20 4.96
C VAL A 726 -34.21 -12.86 4.69
N GLN A 727 -33.86 -11.57 4.81
CA GLN A 727 -32.51 -11.08 4.64
C GLN A 727 -32.25 -9.98 5.67
N SER A 728 -31.25 -10.20 6.53
CA SER A 728 -30.78 -9.21 7.49
C SER A 728 -30.23 -7.95 6.80
N PRO A 729 -30.32 -6.77 7.44
CA PRO A 729 -29.77 -5.52 6.91
C PRO A 729 -28.31 -5.64 6.45
N ALA A 730 -28.08 -5.50 5.15
CA ALA A 730 -26.75 -5.55 4.54
C ALA A 730 -26.48 -4.23 3.81
N ARG A 731 -25.26 -3.67 3.96
CA ARG A 731 -24.84 -2.51 3.17
C ARG A 731 -24.49 -2.96 1.75
N ASN A 732 -24.93 -2.21 0.74
CA ASN A 732 -24.48 -2.39 -0.63
C ASN A 732 -22.94 -2.24 -0.70
N ALA A 733 -22.30 -3.01 -1.58
CA ALA A 733 -20.84 -2.96 -1.76
C ALA A 733 -20.37 -1.59 -2.26
N GLU A 734 -21.21 -0.92 -3.05
CA GLU A 734 -20.96 0.39 -3.66
C GLU A 734 -21.98 1.43 -3.16
N PRO A 735 -21.62 2.73 -3.10
CA PRO A 735 -22.58 3.80 -2.82
C PRO A 735 -23.59 3.94 -3.97
N VAL A 736 -24.84 4.30 -3.64
CA VAL A 736 -25.97 4.26 -4.60
C VAL A 736 -26.01 5.47 -5.54
N ASN A 737 -25.45 6.60 -5.12
CA ASN A 737 -25.15 7.70 -6.05
C ASN A 737 -23.98 7.29 -6.94
N ASP A 738 -24.06 7.56 -8.25
CA ASP A 738 -22.92 7.44 -9.16
C ASP A 738 -21.89 8.55 -8.89
N VAL A 739 -21.09 8.28 -7.86
CA VAL A 739 -20.00 9.13 -7.38
C VAL A 739 -18.91 9.27 -8.43
N GLN A 740 -18.76 8.34 -9.39
CA GLN A 740 -17.81 8.51 -10.48
C GLN A 740 -18.34 9.51 -11.50
N THR A 741 -19.54 9.34 -12.05
CA THR A 741 -20.10 10.23 -13.07
C THR A 741 -20.33 11.65 -12.56
N GLN A 742 -20.83 11.84 -11.33
CA GLN A 742 -20.95 13.20 -10.78
C GLN A 742 -19.59 13.87 -10.56
N ARG A 743 -18.57 13.13 -10.10
CA ARG A 743 -17.19 13.66 -10.01
C ARG A 743 -16.63 13.99 -11.38
N LEU A 744 -16.91 13.17 -12.40
CA LEU A 744 -16.49 13.40 -13.78
C LEU A 744 -17.16 14.64 -14.39
N GLN A 745 -18.43 14.89 -14.08
CA GLN A 745 -19.16 16.09 -14.51
C GLN A 745 -18.64 17.37 -13.82
N ILE A 746 -18.36 17.32 -12.51
CA ILE A 746 -17.80 18.47 -11.77
C ILE A 746 -16.35 18.74 -12.19
N ALA A 747 -15.54 17.70 -12.42
CA ALA A 747 -14.20 17.84 -13.00
C ALA A 747 -14.27 18.39 -14.44
N GLY A 748 -15.13 17.83 -15.30
CA GLY A 748 -15.28 18.25 -16.69
C GLY A 748 -15.76 19.70 -16.84
N THR A 749 -16.71 20.14 -16.01
CA THR A 749 -17.19 21.54 -16.01
C THR A 749 -16.13 22.51 -15.49
N THR A 750 -15.44 22.21 -14.39
CA THR A 750 -14.35 23.05 -13.90
C THR A 750 -13.17 23.11 -14.88
N MET A 751 -12.78 21.98 -15.47
CA MET A 751 -11.76 21.93 -16.52
C MET A 751 -12.20 22.73 -17.76
N GLY A 752 -13.46 22.65 -18.17
CA GLY A 752 -14.01 23.44 -19.28
C GLY A 752 -13.91 24.96 -19.05
N ILE A 753 -14.20 25.42 -17.82
CA ILE A 753 -14.03 26.83 -17.43
C ILE A 753 -12.55 27.26 -17.51
N PHE A 754 -11.63 26.44 -16.99
CA PHE A 754 -10.19 26.75 -17.05
C PHE A 754 -9.63 26.73 -18.47
N VAL A 755 -10.05 25.78 -19.32
CA VAL A 755 -9.67 25.75 -20.74
C VAL A 755 -10.25 26.97 -21.48
N GLY A 756 -11.49 27.36 -21.21
CA GLY A 756 -12.08 28.59 -21.74
C GLY A 756 -11.29 29.85 -21.36
N ALA A 757 -10.92 29.99 -20.09
CA ALA A 757 -10.09 31.08 -19.60
C ALA A 757 -8.69 31.09 -20.25
N ALA A 758 -8.07 29.91 -20.40
CA ALA A 758 -6.77 29.77 -21.07
C ALA A 758 -6.82 30.15 -22.56
N VAL A 759 -7.89 29.79 -23.27
CA VAL A 759 -8.12 30.21 -24.67
C VAL A 759 -8.34 31.71 -24.78
N VAL A 760 -9.11 32.32 -23.87
CA VAL A 760 -9.29 33.79 -23.82
C VAL A 760 -7.96 34.50 -23.55
N LEU A 761 -7.16 34.02 -22.59
CA LEU A 761 -5.81 34.54 -22.32
C LEU A 761 -4.86 34.38 -23.52
N PHE A 762 -4.91 33.24 -24.23
CA PHE A 762 -4.12 33.02 -25.45
C PHE A 762 -4.53 33.97 -26.58
N VAL A 763 -5.83 34.22 -26.76
CA VAL A 763 -6.34 35.19 -27.75
C VAL A 763 -5.92 36.61 -27.37
N LEU A 764 -6.00 37.01 -26.09
CA LEU A 764 -5.51 38.30 -25.60
C LEU A 764 -3.99 38.47 -25.80
N ALA A 765 -3.20 37.45 -25.47
CA ALA A 765 -1.75 37.45 -25.69
C ALA A 765 -1.40 37.54 -27.19
N ARG A 766 -2.11 36.81 -28.05
CA ARG A 766 -1.97 36.88 -29.52
C ARG A 766 -2.35 38.25 -30.07
N LEU A 767 -3.38 38.90 -29.52
CA LEU A 767 -3.78 40.26 -29.88
C LEU A 767 -2.73 41.29 -29.43
N MET A 768 -2.12 41.14 -28.25
CA MET A 768 -1.01 42.00 -27.81
C MET A 768 0.24 41.81 -28.69
N LEU A 769 0.61 40.58 -29.03
CA LEU A 769 1.73 40.28 -29.93
C LEU A 769 1.49 40.77 -31.37
N ALA A 770 0.24 40.71 -31.85
CA ALA A 770 -0.14 41.32 -33.13
C ALA A 770 -0.06 42.86 -33.07
N ARG A 771 -0.32 43.47 -31.91
CA ARG A 771 -0.15 44.91 -31.67
C ARG A 771 1.32 45.30 -31.65
N SER A 772 2.19 44.58 -30.94
CA SER A 772 3.63 44.89 -30.88
C SER A 772 4.32 44.68 -32.23
N LYS A 773 3.93 43.67 -33.02
CA LYS A 773 4.47 43.50 -34.37
C LYS A 773 4.20 44.71 -35.28
N ARG A 774 2.97 45.27 -35.24
CA ARG A 774 2.63 46.50 -36.00
C ARG A 774 3.43 47.74 -35.58
N VAL A 775 4.03 47.76 -34.39
CA VAL A 775 4.92 48.84 -33.93
C VAL A 775 6.34 48.64 -34.47
N PHE A 776 6.79 47.39 -34.62
CA PHE A 776 8.10 47.07 -35.21
C PHE A 776 8.14 47.23 -36.74
N ASP A 777 7.10 46.77 -37.45
CA ASP A 777 7.01 46.85 -38.91
C ASP A 777 6.85 48.31 -39.43
N ALA A 778 6.73 49.30 -38.54
CA ALA A 778 6.45 50.71 -38.86
C ALA A 778 7.68 51.66 -38.82
N GLN A 779 8.88 51.19 -38.48
CA GLN A 779 10.09 52.03 -38.39
C GLN A 779 11.33 51.46 -39.13
N ALA A 780 11.12 50.67 -40.18
CA ALA A 780 12.19 50.13 -41.02
C ALA A 780 12.10 50.60 -42.49
N MET A 781 12.93 51.58 -42.85
CA MET A 781 13.32 52.01 -44.22
C MET A 781 12.25 52.53 -45.20
N PRO A 782 12.42 53.79 -45.65
CA PRO A 782 12.00 54.26 -46.97
C PRO A 782 13.22 54.57 -47.86
N ALA A 783 14.11 53.58 -48.07
CA ALA A 783 15.35 53.78 -48.85
C ALA A 783 15.87 52.47 -49.47
N LEU A 784 15.21 51.97 -50.54
CA LEU A 784 15.75 51.02 -51.54
C LEU A 784 14.70 50.68 -52.64
N GLN A 785 14.20 51.68 -53.37
CA GLN A 785 13.31 51.47 -54.54
C GLN A 785 13.66 52.34 -55.77
N THR A 786 14.94 52.62 -55.99
CA THR A 786 15.44 53.25 -57.23
C THR A 786 16.82 52.70 -57.59
N LEU A 787 16.89 51.66 -58.45
CA LEU A 787 18.00 51.35 -59.37
C LEU A 787 17.72 50.04 -60.12
N ASP A 788 16.79 50.09 -61.10
CA ASP A 788 16.70 49.06 -62.15
C ASP A 788 16.32 49.70 -63.50
N LYS A 789 17.36 50.15 -64.22
CA LYS A 789 17.44 50.15 -65.70
C LYS A 789 18.84 50.62 -66.17
N PRO A 790 19.33 50.13 -67.33
CA PRO A 790 20.73 50.34 -67.75
C PRO A 790 20.93 51.38 -68.85
N GLY A 791 22.13 51.97 -68.93
CA GLY A 791 22.69 52.52 -70.16
C GLY A 791 23.43 53.86 -70.04
N THR A 792 24.73 53.85 -70.36
CA THR A 792 25.63 55.04 -70.55
C THR A 792 25.90 55.88 -69.27
N TRP A 793 27.07 56.47 -69.02
CA TRP A 793 28.23 56.84 -69.87
C TRP A 793 29.59 56.44 -69.25
N SER A 794 30.65 56.60 -70.04
CA SER A 794 32.10 56.58 -69.69
C SER A 794 32.73 57.88 -70.26
N PRO A 795 34.04 58.23 -70.12
CA PRO A 795 35.13 57.62 -69.34
C PRO A 795 35.97 58.62 -68.50
N ILE A 796 36.89 58.09 -67.68
CA ILE A 796 38.09 58.78 -67.14
C ILE A 796 39.22 57.72 -67.13
N GLY A 797 40.49 57.97 -67.43
CA GLY A 797 41.20 59.18 -67.88
C GLY A 797 42.70 58.87 -67.80
N ALA A 798 43.49 59.16 -68.84
CA ALA A 798 44.80 58.51 -69.02
C ALA A 798 46.01 59.33 -68.51
N ALA A 799 46.97 58.60 -67.89
CA ALA A 799 48.38 58.97 -67.74
C ALA A 799 48.66 60.20 -66.82
N PRO A 800 49.93 60.53 -66.48
CA PRO A 800 51.19 59.90 -66.90
C PRO A 800 52.21 59.57 -65.78
N LYS A 801 53.22 58.76 -66.15
CA LYS A 801 54.65 58.81 -65.76
C LYS A 801 55.07 58.81 -64.27
N ASP A 802 56.26 58.30 -63.92
CA ASP A 802 57.35 57.73 -64.75
C ASP A 802 57.47 56.20 -64.66
#